data_AF-A0A1B8APQ9-F1
#
_entry.id   AF-A0A1B8APQ9-F1
#
_cell.length_a   1.000
_cell.length_b   1.000
_cell.length_c   1.000
_cell.angle_alpha   90.00
_cell.angle_beta   90.00
_cell.angle_gamma   90.00
#
_symmetry.space_group_name_H-M   'P 1'
#
loop_
_entity.id
_entity.type
_entity.pdbx_description
1 polymer ?
#
loop_
_entity_poly.entity_id
_entity_poly.type
_entity_poly.pdbx_seq_one_letter_code
_entity_poly.pdbx_strand_id
1 'polypeptide(L)'
;MAISIFFGRQRRFVSRRLTYAALVFIAFIYSIIAVLSPNAVPVAAPENAAKQGASNKIKSSVSGFRDSLNKGVTELNPFKGPSHVPPIRAQDSFQGTSWWADWKWLSVPLSSSLTLDEDRALLPPLHDRSFVYCYYDETIKKTKEEKDAESKLLLTWRRAWWAQGFRPTILGPSEAMTNPKYQELQRLELQSELKQDLLRWLAWESMGTGFLIDHTLFPIAHAQDPLLVFLRRGKYPAVTKWKGLGDSLIVGSKKDITKTIRKLIDTPAIKTVKSVFQGSTKNDFRVDRAQISLANYSPEVIEKQYPKVHDSLTNGRAKGLGALDRLINAHLHAAWQSGFPDGIEVLSPFSEHTSEMITPALQLANLLAFCPDNPIPTSCPPGILRCTQCATGTKSMKVVIPEQYHNSTNAFAIGTVPHPWTLATLTSGKERVDVSWIRKKAPRDPWLETITKGLLGSRVSSNSRIMSFKQAVADEQAPTYALWLTAEGGIPADLEWQFGFRIPKALGESRIVGDRKSEENQKQEAVKVEKQAKAERADKFDTDTRLGKPQPQQHDTSQEKGATPQERQIRERALLEHAKKVVVFKKSTVETRLRASLEAWNLADTEAWKFARAFLARRGRERIEWEKQESKYSGGSGSEKGRNAWNRWTDSKQRERGRQSV
;
A
#
# COMPACT_ATOMS: atom_id res chain seq x y z
N MET A 1 23.98 -11.39 -76.96
CA MET A 1 22.81 -12.20 -77.35
C MET A 1 21.86 -12.13 -76.15
N ALA A 2 20.71 -11.45 -76.23
CA ALA A 2 19.46 -11.88 -76.89
C ALA A 2 18.81 -13.08 -76.14
N ILE A 3 17.55 -13.05 -75.68
CA ILE A 3 16.46 -12.03 -75.75
C ILE A 3 15.99 -11.67 -74.31
N SER A 4 14.81 -11.16 -73.90
CA SER A 4 13.43 -11.06 -74.43
C SER A 4 12.71 -9.75 -73.99
N ILE A 5 11.44 -9.60 -74.37
CA ILE A 5 10.53 -8.44 -74.20
C ILE A 5 9.58 -8.59 -72.99
N PHE A 6 9.19 -7.49 -72.30
CA PHE A 6 7.78 -7.11 -72.04
C PHE A 6 7.62 -5.70 -71.39
N PHE A 7 6.43 -5.10 -71.51
CA PHE A 7 6.09 -3.70 -71.16
C PHE A 7 5.80 -3.46 -69.65
N GLY A 8 6.04 -2.23 -69.15
CA GLY A 8 5.36 -1.77 -67.90
C GLY A 8 5.89 -0.52 -67.18
N ARG A 9 5.28 0.66 -67.46
CA ARG A 9 5.22 1.92 -66.66
C ARG A 9 6.50 2.54 -66.03
N GLN A 10 6.64 3.87 -66.14
CA GLN A 10 7.72 4.62 -65.48
C GLN A 10 7.65 4.57 -63.94
N ARG A 11 8.82 4.44 -63.31
CA ARG A 11 9.02 4.61 -61.85
C ARG A 11 9.19 6.10 -61.51
N ARG A 12 8.43 6.60 -60.53
CA ARG A 12 8.77 7.83 -59.78
C ARG A 12 8.81 7.53 -58.28
N PHE A 13 10.00 7.25 -57.76
CA PHE A 13 10.24 7.17 -56.31
C PHE A 13 10.28 8.59 -55.73
N VAL A 14 9.14 9.11 -55.28
CA VAL A 14 9.09 10.24 -54.34
C VAL A 14 8.94 9.66 -52.95
N SER A 15 9.93 9.86 -52.07
CA SER A 15 9.86 9.29 -50.72
C SER A 15 8.78 10.00 -49.89
N ARG A 16 7.99 9.26 -49.10
CA ARG A 16 6.98 9.84 -48.20
C ARG A 16 7.55 10.87 -47.23
N ARG A 17 8.84 10.78 -46.90
CA ARG A 17 9.54 11.76 -46.04
C ARG A 17 9.67 13.13 -46.70
N LEU A 18 9.89 13.18 -48.02
CA LEU A 18 10.02 14.45 -48.75
C LEU A 18 8.67 15.19 -48.85
N THR A 19 7.57 14.46 -49.03
CA THR A 19 6.22 15.05 -49.03
C THR A 19 5.80 15.59 -47.66
N TYR A 20 6.10 14.88 -46.57
CA TYR A 20 5.87 15.45 -45.23
C TYR A 20 6.76 16.67 -44.93
N ALA A 21 8.03 16.65 -45.33
CA ALA A 21 8.92 17.81 -45.18
C ALA A 21 8.38 19.05 -45.93
N ALA A 22 7.93 18.87 -47.18
CA ALA A 22 7.33 19.96 -47.97
C ALA A 22 6.07 20.53 -47.31
N LEU A 23 5.17 19.69 -46.79
CA LEU A 23 3.94 20.14 -46.12
C LEU A 23 4.24 20.92 -44.82
N VAL A 24 5.21 20.47 -44.01
CA VAL A 24 5.66 21.21 -42.82
C VAL A 24 6.28 22.56 -43.20
N PHE A 25 7.08 22.61 -44.27
CA PHE A 25 7.71 23.84 -44.74
C PHE A 25 6.67 24.86 -45.27
N ILE A 26 5.65 24.40 -45.99
CA ILE A 26 4.53 25.24 -46.45
C ILE A 26 3.74 25.80 -45.27
N ALA A 27 3.41 24.98 -44.27
CA ALA A 27 2.71 25.44 -43.06
C ALA A 27 3.54 26.48 -42.27
N PHE A 28 4.86 26.30 -42.21
CA PHE A 28 5.77 27.25 -41.56
C PHE A 28 5.85 28.59 -42.30
N ILE A 29 5.96 28.57 -43.64
CA ILE A 29 5.90 29.78 -44.48
C ILE A 29 4.56 30.52 -44.30
N TYR A 30 3.43 29.81 -44.34
CA TYR A 30 2.11 30.42 -44.18
C TYR A 30 1.95 31.08 -42.80
N SER A 31 2.50 30.46 -41.76
CA SER A 31 2.52 31.01 -40.40
C SER A 31 3.37 32.28 -40.29
N ILE A 32 4.51 32.33 -40.99
CA ILE A 32 5.38 33.52 -41.04
C ILE A 32 4.69 34.68 -41.78
N ILE A 33 4.08 34.41 -42.93
CA ILE A 33 3.37 35.43 -43.73
C ILE A 33 2.19 36.03 -42.94
N ALA A 34 1.44 35.21 -42.19
CA ALA A 34 0.31 35.67 -41.39
C ALA A 34 0.69 36.50 -40.15
N VAL A 35 1.96 36.44 -39.70
CA VAL A 35 2.46 37.16 -38.50
C VAL A 35 3.23 38.44 -38.87
N LEU A 36 3.76 38.55 -40.08
CA LEU A 36 4.63 39.66 -40.50
C LEU A 36 3.96 40.73 -41.39
N SER A 37 2.63 40.73 -41.51
CA SER A 37 1.89 41.67 -42.37
C SER A 37 1.10 42.74 -41.59
N PRO A 38 1.68 43.93 -41.31
CA PRO A 38 0.98 45.02 -40.65
C PRO A 38 0.10 45.86 -41.60
N ASN A 39 -1.18 45.98 -41.26
CA ASN A 39 -2.11 47.11 -41.49
C ASN A 39 -2.03 47.92 -42.81
N ALA A 40 -3.14 47.95 -43.56
CA ALA A 40 -4.16 49.01 -43.44
C ALA A 40 -5.10 49.07 -44.66
N VAL A 41 -6.40 49.28 -44.41
CA VAL A 41 -7.36 49.77 -45.42
C VAL A 41 -8.13 50.95 -44.81
N PRO A 42 -8.01 52.18 -45.35
CA PRO A 42 -8.74 53.32 -44.83
C PRO A 42 -10.19 53.30 -45.35
N VAL A 43 -11.17 53.21 -44.43
CA VAL A 43 -12.57 53.43 -44.77
C VAL A 43 -12.89 54.90 -44.55
N ALA A 44 -12.97 55.66 -45.64
CA ALA A 44 -13.47 57.03 -45.63
C ALA A 44 -14.98 57.05 -45.30
N ALA A 45 -15.43 58.07 -44.58
CA ALA A 45 -16.83 58.21 -44.20
C ALA A 45 -17.69 58.77 -45.34
N PRO A 46 -18.97 58.39 -45.45
CA PRO A 46 -19.93 59.11 -46.29
C PRO A 46 -20.34 60.42 -45.61
N GLU A 47 -20.20 61.54 -46.31
CA GLU A 47 -20.94 62.76 -45.97
C GLU A 47 -22.44 62.52 -46.18
N ASN A 48 -23.27 63.05 -45.28
CA ASN A 48 -24.64 63.59 -45.49
C ASN A 48 -25.38 63.70 -44.14
N ALA A 49 -24.96 64.65 -43.29
CA ALA A 49 -25.61 64.95 -42.02
C ALA A 49 -26.33 66.31 -42.09
N ALA A 50 -27.47 66.36 -42.80
CA ALA A 50 -28.29 67.55 -42.94
C ALA A 50 -29.76 67.28 -42.63
N LYS A 51 -30.37 68.21 -41.86
CA LYS A 51 -31.79 68.28 -41.44
C LYS A 51 -32.24 67.32 -40.32
N GLN A 52 -32.31 67.91 -39.12
CA GLN A 52 -33.48 67.95 -38.23
C GLN A 52 -34.43 66.73 -38.21
N GLY A 53 -34.49 66.05 -37.06
CA GLY A 53 -35.56 65.11 -36.72
C GLY A 53 -35.34 64.51 -35.33
N ALA A 54 -36.24 64.80 -34.39
CA ALA A 54 -36.17 64.23 -33.04
C ALA A 54 -36.92 62.88 -32.95
N SER A 55 -36.68 62.17 -31.84
CA SER A 55 -37.43 61.00 -31.32
C SER A 55 -36.83 59.59 -31.52
N ASN A 56 -37.01 58.78 -30.48
CA ASN A 56 -36.94 57.30 -30.42
C ASN A 56 -35.65 56.56 -30.83
N LYS A 57 -34.71 56.42 -29.88
CA LYS A 57 -33.65 55.39 -29.93
C LYS A 57 -34.19 53.99 -29.55
N ILE A 58 -34.29 53.10 -30.53
CA ILE A 58 -34.34 51.64 -30.30
C ILE A 58 -32.95 51.17 -29.82
N LYS A 59 -32.91 50.27 -28.84
CA LYS A 59 -31.66 49.71 -28.29
C LYS A 59 -31.26 48.43 -29.03
N SER A 60 -30.30 48.50 -29.96
CA SER A 60 -29.57 47.32 -30.45
C SER A 60 -28.34 47.05 -29.56
N SER A 61 -28.17 45.81 -29.10
CA SER A 61 -27.10 45.46 -28.15
C SER A 61 -25.79 45.12 -28.87
N VAL A 62 -24.70 45.72 -28.40
CA VAL A 62 -23.32 45.36 -28.75
C VAL A 62 -22.63 44.56 -27.61
N SER A 63 -23.29 44.34 -26.46
CA SER A 63 -22.70 43.60 -25.34
C SER A 63 -22.56 42.10 -25.64
N GLY A 64 -23.58 41.50 -26.27
CA GLY A 64 -23.66 40.05 -26.46
C GLY A 64 -22.48 39.42 -27.19
N PHE A 65 -21.88 40.13 -28.15
CA PHE A 65 -20.73 39.61 -28.92
C PHE A 65 -19.43 39.62 -28.09
N ARG A 66 -19.24 40.62 -27.21
CA ARG A 66 -18.11 40.63 -26.25
C ARG A 66 -18.29 39.57 -25.17
N ASP A 67 -19.50 39.39 -24.65
CA ASP A 67 -19.79 38.36 -23.65
C ASP A 67 -19.62 36.93 -24.21
N SER A 68 -19.95 36.72 -25.49
CA SER A 68 -19.74 35.43 -26.17
C SER A 68 -18.26 35.09 -26.37
N LEU A 69 -17.44 36.06 -26.80
CA LEU A 69 -15.99 35.87 -26.93
C LEU A 69 -15.31 35.67 -25.57
N ASN A 70 -15.71 36.43 -24.55
CA ASN A 70 -15.20 36.26 -23.18
C ASN A 70 -15.54 34.87 -22.60
N LYS A 71 -16.71 34.31 -22.91
CA LYS A 71 -17.06 32.92 -22.51
C LYS A 71 -16.14 31.90 -23.19
N GLY A 72 -15.99 31.96 -24.52
CA GLY A 72 -15.12 31.03 -25.24
C GLY A 72 -13.66 31.03 -24.73
N VAL A 73 -13.11 32.22 -24.45
CA VAL A 73 -11.73 32.36 -23.93
C VAL A 73 -11.61 31.95 -22.45
N THR A 74 -12.67 32.02 -21.65
CA THR A 74 -12.65 31.60 -20.23
C THR A 74 -13.07 30.15 -19.98
N GLU A 75 -13.69 29.47 -20.95
CA GLU A 75 -13.84 28.01 -20.96
C GLU A 75 -12.56 27.32 -21.46
N LEU A 76 -11.83 27.92 -22.40
CA LEU A 76 -10.56 27.42 -22.92
C LEU A 76 -9.33 27.75 -22.03
N ASN A 77 -9.54 28.19 -20.79
CA ASN A 77 -8.44 28.42 -19.84
C ASN A 77 -8.12 27.12 -19.06
N PRO A 78 -7.00 26.42 -19.36
CA PRO A 78 -6.65 25.16 -18.69
C PRO A 78 -6.25 25.33 -17.22
N PHE A 79 -6.06 26.56 -16.75
CA PHE A 79 -5.70 26.90 -15.37
C PHE A 79 -6.92 27.30 -14.51
N LYS A 80 -8.14 27.20 -15.05
CA LYS A 80 -9.37 27.42 -14.28
C LYS A 80 -9.58 26.27 -13.30
N GLY A 81 -9.47 26.56 -12.00
CA GLY A 81 -9.75 25.58 -10.94
C GLY A 81 -11.19 25.06 -10.98
N PRO A 82 -11.46 23.88 -10.38
CA PRO A 82 -12.81 23.31 -10.34
C PRO A 82 -13.77 24.29 -9.65
N SER A 83 -14.99 24.41 -10.19
CA SER A 83 -16.01 25.32 -9.65
C SER A 83 -16.97 24.65 -8.64
N HIS A 84 -16.84 23.34 -8.44
CA HIS A 84 -17.64 22.53 -7.52
C HIS A 84 -16.76 21.49 -6.83
N VAL A 85 -17.09 21.16 -5.58
CA VAL A 85 -16.40 20.12 -4.79
C VAL A 85 -16.55 18.76 -5.49
N PRO A 86 -15.47 17.99 -5.72
CA PRO A 86 -15.55 16.65 -6.32
C PRO A 86 -16.43 15.71 -5.48
N PRO A 87 -17.22 14.81 -6.10
CA PRO A 87 -18.16 13.95 -5.37
C PRO A 87 -17.45 13.10 -4.31
N ILE A 88 -18.11 12.93 -3.15
CA ILE A 88 -17.62 12.10 -2.04
C ILE A 88 -18.20 10.70 -2.18
N ARG A 89 -17.36 9.67 -2.20
CA ARG A 89 -17.77 8.25 -2.26
C ARG A 89 -17.61 7.60 -0.89
N ALA A 90 -18.35 6.51 -0.62
CA ALA A 90 -18.11 5.66 0.55
C ALA A 90 -16.72 4.95 0.50
N GLN A 91 -16.09 4.95 -0.67
CA GLN A 91 -14.73 4.48 -0.94
C GLN A 91 -13.63 5.51 -0.60
N ASP A 92 -14.01 6.77 -0.34
CA ASP A 92 -13.10 7.92 -0.27
C ASP A 92 -12.75 8.36 1.18
N SER A 93 -13.13 7.58 2.19
CA SER A 93 -12.80 7.88 3.59
C SER A 93 -12.52 6.64 4.43
N PHE A 94 -11.64 6.78 5.42
CA PHE A 94 -11.31 5.73 6.41
C PHE A 94 -10.62 6.34 7.64
N GLN A 95 -10.85 5.77 8.84
CA GLN A 95 -10.20 6.16 10.11
C GLN A 95 -10.13 7.69 10.37
N GLY A 96 -11.19 8.43 10.03
CA GLY A 96 -11.26 9.87 10.22
C GLY A 96 -10.34 10.69 9.30
N THR A 97 -9.98 10.13 8.14
CA THR A 97 -9.38 10.82 6.99
C THR A 97 -10.29 10.69 5.77
N SER A 98 -10.18 11.61 4.81
CA SER A 98 -10.80 11.51 3.49
C SER A 98 -9.79 11.82 2.38
N TRP A 99 -10.06 11.31 1.18
CA TRP A 99 -9.26 11.58 -0.01
C TRP A 99 -10.12 11.72 -1.27
N TRP A 100 -9.51 12.18 -2.35
CA TRP A 100 -9.99 12.03 -3.71
C TRP A 100 -8.88 11.37 -4.52
N ALA A 101 -9.22 10.32 -5.28
CA ALA A 101 -8.27 9.61 -6.13
C ALA A 101 -8.40 10.11 -7.58
N ASP A 102 -7.38 10.83 -8.07
CA ASP A 102 -7.35 11.36 -9.43
C ASP A 102 -5.91 11.37 -9.99
N TRP A 103 -5.77 11.22 -11.31
CA TRP A 103 -4.47 11.21 -11.99
C TRP A 103 -3.74 12.57 -11.90
N LYS A 104 -4.47 13.66 -11.63
CA LYS A 104 -3.94 15.01 -11.41
C LYS A 104 -3.26 15.23 -10.05
N TRP A 105 -3.07 14.19 -9.22
CA TRP A 105 -2.48 14.30 -7.88
C TRP A 105 -1.09 14.96 -7.83
N LEU A 106 -0.29 14.86 -8.90
CA LEU A 106 0.99 15.58 -9.08
C LEU A 106 0.88 16.83 -9.98
N SER A 107 -0.31 17.43 -10.13
CA SER A 107 -0.46 18.72 -10.83
C SER A 107 -0.52 19.94 -9.90
N VAL A 108 -0.75 19.73 -8.59
CA VAL A 108 -0.91 20.82 -7.59
C VAL A 108 -0.18 20.51 -6.28
N PRO A 109 0.46 21.50 -5.65
CA PRO A 109 1.18 21.30 -4.39
C PRO A 109 0.23 21.00 -3.21
N LEU A 110 -0.93 21.65 -3.15
CA LEU A 110 -1.92 21.50 -2.07
C LEU A 110 -3.17 20.79 -2.59
N SER A 111 -3.75 19.86 -1.81
CA SER A 111 -4.92 19.08 -2.22
C SER A 111 -6.15 19.96 -2.44
N SER A 112 -6.35 20.95 -1.57
CA SER A 112 -7.46 21.91 -1.59
C SER A 112 -7.58 22.70 -2.89
N SER A 113 -6.48 22.87 -3.63
CA SER A 113 -6.48 23.48 -4.97
C SER A 113 -7.34 22.72 -5.99
N LEU A 114 -7.62 21.43 -5.77
CA LEU A 114 -8.49 20.61 -6.63
C LEU A 114 -9.63 19.90 -5.88
N THR A 115 -9.50 19.62 -4.57
CA THR A 115 -10.61 19.09 -3.76
C THR A 115 -11.62 20.16 -3.34
N LEU A 116 -11.21 21.45 -3.30
CA LEU A 116 -11.95 22.56 -2.67
C LEU A 116 -12.33 22.27 -1.20
N ASP A 117 -11.55 21.41 -0.55
CA ASP A 117 -11.80 20.85 0.79
C ASP A 117 -10.43 20.65 1.48
N GLU A 118 -10.20 21.37 2.57
CA GLU A 118 -8.92 21.36 3.31
C GLU A 118 -8.69 20.05 4.08
N ASP A 119 -9.75 19.35 4.49
CA ASP A 119 -9.65 18.08 5.23
C ASP A 119 -9.40 16.87 4.29
N ARG A 120 -9.56 17.05 2.97
CA ARG A 120 -9.44 15.98 1.95
C ARG A 120 -8.06 15.99 1.28
N ALA A 121 -7.44 14.82 1.21
CA ALA A 121 -6.18 14.61 0.48
C ALA A 121 -6.42 14.26 -1.00
N LEU A 122 -5.56 14.71 -1.91
CA LEU A 122 -5.58 14.34 -3.32
C LEU A 122 -4.51 13.26 -3.55
N LEU A 123 -4.93 12.02 -3.85
CA LEU A 123 -4.04 10.84 -3.94
C LEU A 123 -4.00 10.27 -5.38
N PRO A 124 -2.94 9.54 -5.76
CA PRO A 124 -2.90 8.82 -7.04
C PRO A 124 -4.07 7.82 -7.17
N PRO A 125 -4.56 7.50 -8.37
CA PRO A 125 -5.50 6.40 -8.57
C PRO A 125 -4.97 5.10 -7.95
N LEU A 126 -5.86 4.28 -7.37
CA LEU A 126 -5.45 2.96 -6.87
C LEU A 126 -5.33 2.01 -8.07
N HIS A 127 -4.15 1.40 -8.25
CA HIS A 127 -3.92 0.44 -9.33
C HIS A 127 -4.64 -0.89 -9.05
N ASP A 128 -5.25 -1.48 -10.08
CA ASP A 128 -5.86 -2.81 -9.96
C ASP A 128 -4.79 -3.90 -9.88
N ARG A 129 -4.68 -4.50 -8.70
CA ARG A 129 -3.86 -5.67 -8.42
C ARG A 129 -4.39 -6.89 -9.19
N SER A 130 -3.51 -7.54 -9.95
CA SER A 130 -3.83 -8.81 -10.62
C SER A 130 -4.12 -9.92 -9.59
N PHE A 131 -5.09 -10.79 -9.88
CA PHE A 131 -5.42 -11.93 -9.01
C PHE A 131 -4.41 -13.06 -9.15
N VAL A 132 -4.02 -13.64 -8.01
CA VAL A 132 -3.24 -14.88 -7.92
C VAL A 132 -4.03 -15.90 -7.13
N TYR A 133 -4.24 -17.07 -7.70
CA TYR A 133 -5.10 -18.12 -7.15
C TYR A 133 -4.26 -19.27 -6.60
N CYS A 134 -4.63 -19.77 -5.43
CA CYS A 134 -4.13 -21.03 -4.87
C CYS A 134 -5.32 -21.95 -4.61
N TYR A 135 -5.20 -23.25 -4.91
CA TYR A 135 -6.23 -24.23 -4.54
C TYR A 135 -5.86 -24.91 -3.22
N TYR A 136 -6.81 -24.95 -2.27
CA TYR A 136 -6.67 -25.62 -0.98
C TYR A 136 -7.93 -26.42 -0.66
N ASP A 137 -7.79 -27.73 -0.61
CA ASP A 137 -8.90 -28.62 -0.26
C ASP A 137 -9.05 -28.78 1.26
N GLU A 138 -10.13 -28.19 1.78
CA GLU A 138 -10.52 -28.25 3.19
C GLU A 138 -11.39 -29.47 3.56
N THR A 139 -11.86 -30.24 2.56
CA THR A 139 -12.69 -31.43 2.77
C THR A 139 -11.86 -32.69 3.04
N ILE A 140 -10.57 -32.68 2.67
CA ILE A 140 -9.61 -33.72 3.05
C ILE A 140 -9.59 -33.87 4.58
N LYS A 141 -9.80 -35.10 5.07
CA LYS A 141 -9.76 -35.44 6.50
C LYS A 141 -8.36 -35.18 7.05
N LYS A 142 -8.25 -34.16 7.91
CA LYS A 142 -7.03 -33.70 8.58
C LYS A 142 -7.37 -33.37 10.04
N THR A 143 -6.42 -33.49 10.96
CA THR A 143 -6.58 -33.06 12.35
C THR A 143 -6.79 -31.53 12.43
N LYS A 144 -7.37 -31.07 13.55
CA LYS A 144 -7.58 -29.63 13.79
C LYS A 144 -6.25 -28.89 13.83
N GLU A 145 -5.23 -29.55 14.37
CA GLU A 145 -3.87 -29.09 14.56
C GLU A 145 -3.13 -28.93 13.21
N GLU A 146 -3.34 -29.86 12.27
CA GLU A 146 -2.86 -29.72 10.89
C GLU A 146 -3.59 -28.60 10.14
N LYS A 147 -4.94 -28.55 10.18
CA LYS A 147 -5.71 -27.48 9.52
C LYS A 147 -5.34 -26.09 10.05
N ASP A 148 -5.06 -25.96 11.35
CA ASP A 148 -4.59 -24.71 11.97
C ASP A 148 -3.11 -24.39 11.66
N ALA A 149 -2.30 -25.37 11.22
CA ALA A 149 -0.93 -25.17 10.76
C ALA A 149 -0.88 -24.82 9.25
N GLU A 150 -1.61 -25.55 8.40
CA GLU A 150 -1.78 -25.23 6.98
C GLU A 150 -2.39 -23.82 6.81
N SER A 151 -3.37 -23.45 7.65
CA SER A 151 -3.93 -22.09 7.69
C SER A 151 -2.93 -21.00 8.13
N LYS A 152 -1.77 -21.31 8.72
CA LYS A 152 -0.71 -20.31 8.99
C LYS A 152 0.17 -20.13 7.77
N LEU A 153 0.61 -21.24 7.17
CA LEU A 153 1.37 -21.22 5.92
C LEU A 153 0.62 -20.46 4.80
N LEU A 154 -0.70 -20.66 4.69
CA LEU A 154 -1.57 -19.94 3.76
C LEU A 154 -1.73 -18.44 4.06
N LEU A 155 -1.64 -18.02 5.33
CA LEU A 155 -1.60 -16.60 5.70
C LEU A 155 -0.25 -15.97 5.33
N THR A 156 0.86 -16.67 5.55
CA THR A 156 2.20 -16.27 5.12
C THR A 156 2.28 -16.17 3.58
N TRP A 157 1.67 -17.12 2.85
CA TRP A 157 1.51 -17.08 1.39
C TRP A 157 0.71 -15.85 0.91
N ARG A 158 -0.47 -15.60 1.51
CA ARG A 158 -1.28 -14.42 1.19
C ARG A 158 -0.50 -13.11 1.44
N ARG A 159 0.25 -13.00 2.54
CA ARG A 159 1.05 -11.81 2.86
C ARG A 159 2.15 -11.58 1.82
N ALA A 160 2.94 -12.61 1.50
CA ALA A 160 4.04 -12.51 0.53
C ALA A 160 3.55 -12.07 -0.87
N TRP A 161 2.45 -12.64 -1.36
CA TRP A 161 1.88 -12.24 -2.65
C TRP A 161 1.18 -10.87 -2.62
N TRP A 162 0.56 -10.47 -1.50
CA TRP A 162 -0.02 -9.14 -1.34
C TRP A 162 1.03 -8.03 -1.39
N ALA A 163 2.17 -8.21 -0.68
CA ALA A 163 3.27 -7.24 -0.67
C ALA A 163 3.82 -6.95 -2.08
N GLN A 164 3.84 -7.96 -2.95
CA GLN A 164 4.34 -7.89 -4.33
C GLN A 164 3.35 -7.28 -5.34
N GLY A 165 2.18 -6.80 -4.87
CA GLY A 165 1.19 -6.09 -5.68
C GLY A 165 0.05 -6.93 -6.25
N PHE A 166 -0.23 -8.12 -5.68
CA PHE A 166 -1.29 -9.01 -6.14
C PHE A 166 -2.50 -9.07 -5.18
N ARG A 167 -3.63 -9.57 -5.67
CA ARG A 167 -4.79 -10.00 -4.86
C ARG A 167 -4.74 -11.53 -4.73
N PRO A 168 -4.22 -12.08 -3.63
CA PRO A 168 -4.18 -13.51 -3.42
C PRO A 168 -5.57 -14.02 -3.03
N THR A 169 -6.02 -15.08 -3.69
CA THR A 169 -7.29 -15.75 -3.40
C THR A 169 -7.08 -17.25 -3.27
N ILE A 170 -7.61 -17.83 -2.19
CA ILE A 170 -7.57 -19.26 -1.92
C ILE A 170 -8.92 -19.84 -2.34
N LEU A 171 -8.88 -20.78 -3.28
CA LEU A 171 -10.02 -21.49 -3.84
C LEU A 171 -10.14 -22.86 -3.20
N GLY A 172 -11.37 -23.30 -2.93
CA GLY A 172 -11.69 -24.65 -2.45
C GLY A 172 -12.56 -25.43 -3.43
N PRO A 173 -13.08 -26.59 -3.00
CA PRO A 173 -13.97 -27.42 -3.81
C PRO A 173 -15.28 -26.73 -4.21
N SER A 174 -15.74 -25.72 -3.45
CA SER A 174 -16.94 -24.93 -3.76
C SER A 174 -16.82 -24.17 -5.10
N GLU A 175 -15.66 -23.61 -5.40
CA GLU A 175 -15.43 -22.85 -6.63
C GLU A 175 -15.28 -23.79 -7.84
N ALA A 176 -14.86 -25.04 -7.61
CA ALA A 176 -14.90 -26.12 -8.61
C ALA A 176 -16.33 -26.62 -8.84
N MET A 177 -17.12 -26.84 -7.78
CA MET A 177 -18.53 -27.26 -7.86
C MET A 177 -19.43 -26.25 -8.57
N THR A 178 -19.07 -24.96 -8.49
CA THR A 178 -19.78 -23.86 -9.17
C THR A 178 -19.53 -23.86 -10.70
N ASN A 179 -18.52 -24.59 -11.20
CA ASN A 179 -18.24 -24.69 -12.62
C ASN A 179 -19.22 -25.67 -13.32
N PRO A 180 -19.90 -25.29 -14.42
CA PRO A 180 -20.81 -26.19 -15.15
C PRO A 180 -20.20 -27.54 -15.53
N LYS A 181 -18.89 -27.59 -15.83
CA LYS A 181 -18.17 -28.82 -16.19
C LYS A 181 -17.94 -29.78 -15.02
N TYR A 182 -18.22 -29.39 -13.78
CA TYR A 182 -18.15 -30.28 -12.63
C TYR A 182 -19.08 -31.50 -12.78
N GLN A 183 -20.28 -31.32 -13.34
CA GLN A 183 -21.22 -32.42 -13.56
C GLN A 183 -20.75 -33.41 -14.64
N GLU A 184 -20.02 -32.92 -15.65
CA GLU A 184 -19.36 -33.77 -16.64
C GLU A 184 -18.22 -34.57 -15.97
N LEU A 185 -17.38 -33.90 -15.17
CA LEU A 185 -16.25 -34.50 -14.46
C LEU A 185 -16.67 -35.65 -13.55
N GLN A 186 -17.78 -35.53 -12.82
CA GLN A 186 -18.25 -36.62 -11.92
C GLN A 186 -18.76 -37.86 -12.66
N ARG A 187 -19.03 -37.78 -13.97
CA ARG A 187 -19.45 -38.93 -14.80
C ARG A 187 -18.27 -39.67 -15.44
N LEU A 188 -17.05 -39.14 -15.30
CA LEU A 188 -15.83 -39.72 -15.87
C LEU A 188 -15.10 -40.60 -14.86
N GLU A 189 -14.65 -41.77 -15.32
CA GLU A 189 -13.72 -42.61 -14.58
C GLU A 189 -12.32 -42.01 -14.67
N LEU A 190 -11.85 -41.42 -13.57
CA LEU A 190 -10.58 -40.68 -13.50
C LEU A 190 -9.70 -41.20 -12.36
N GLN A 191 -8.39 -41.12 -12.53
CA GLN A 191 -7.43 -41.34 -11.44
C GLN A 191 -7.59 -40.25 -10.37
N SER A 192 -7.28 -40.58 -9.11
CA SER A 192 -7.51 -39.68 -7.97
C SER A 192 -6.71 -38.39 -8.09
N GLU A 193 -5.45 -38.51 -8.54
CA GLU A 193 -4.51 -37.42 -8.79
C GLU A 193 -5.05 -36.47 -9.88
N LEU A 194 -5.50 -37.02 -11.00
CA LEU A 194 -6.08 -36.24 -12.10
C LEU A 194 -7.41 -35.59 -11.69
N LYS A 195 -8.22 -36.26 -10.87
CA LYS A 195 -9.47 -35.69 -10.34
C LYS A 195 -9.17 -34.48 -9.43
N GLN A 196 -8.15 -34.57 -8.58
CA GLN A 196 -7.72 -33.43 -7.74
C GLN A 196 -7.16 -32.27 -8.58
N ASP A 197 -6.33 -32.55 -9.58
CA ASP A 197 -5.82 -31.51 -10.48
C ASP A 197 -6.97 -30.86 -11.29
N LEU A 198 -7.91 -31.64 -11.83
CA LEU A 198 -9.05 -31.08 -12.56
C LEU A 198 -9.99 -30.26 -11.67
N LEU A 199 -10.17 -30.60 -10.38
CA LEU A 199 -10.89 -29.73 -9.44
C LEU A 199 -10.17 -28.39 -9.25
N ARG A 200 -8.85 -28.41 -9.08
CA ARG A 200 -8.00 -27.20 -9.02
C ARG A 200 -8.15 -26.33 -10.28
N TRP A 201 -8.15 -26.93 -11.47
CA TRP A 201 -8.32 -26.21 -12.74
C TRP A 201 -9.75 -25.68 -12.94
N LEU A 202 -10.79 -26.44 -12.57
CA LEU A 202 -12.20 -25.99 -12.67
C LEU A 202 -12.50 -24.81 -11.73
N ALA A 203 -11.90 -24.81 -10.53
CA ALA A 203 -11.98 -23.69 -9.59
C ALA A 203 -11.29 -22.43 -10.15
N TRP A 204 -10.13 -22.58 -10.81
CA TRP A 204 -9.49 -21.46 -11.47
C TRP A 204 -10.29 -20.94 -12.67
N GLU A 205 -10.87 -21.82 -13.50
CA GLU A 205 -11.71 -21.44 -14.63
C GLU A 205 -12.95 -20.65 -14.20
N SER A 206 -13.61 -21.02 -13.08
CA SER A 206 -14.80 -20.29 -12.61
C SER A 206 -14.47 -18.84 -12.25
N MET A 207 -13.32 -18.59 -11.62
CA MET A 207 -12.78 -17.23 -11.38
C MET A 207 -12.37 -16.50 -12.68
N GLY A 208 -11.53 -17.13 -13.52
CA GLY A 208 -11.19 -16.64 -14.86
C GLY A 208 -9.73 -16.28 -15.09
N THR A 209 -9.48 -15.17 -15.79
CA THR A 209 -8.12 -14.74 -16.17
C THR A 209 -7.31 -14.36 -14.93
N GLY A 210 -6.12 -14.95 -14.81
CA GLY A 210 -5.24 -14.77 -13.66
C GLY A 210 -4.09 -15.77 -13.75
N PHE A 211 -3.59 -16.19 -12.60
CA PHE A 211 -2.60 -17.25 -12.53
C PHE A 211 -2.80 -18.13 -11.30
N LEU A 212 -2.62 -19.43 -11.51
CA LEU A 212 -2.77 -20.49 -10.55
C LEU A 212 -1.38 -20.90 -10.03
N ILE A 213 -1.26 -20.93 -8.71
CA ILE A 213 -0.05 -21.15 -7.96
C ILE A 213 -0.27 -22.22 -6.89
N ASP A 214 0.76 -23.00 -6.59
CA ASP A 214 0.75 -23.87 -5.40
C ASP A 214 1.08 -23.10 -4.12
N HIS A 215 0.48 -23.51 -3.00
CA HIS A 215 0.68 -22.93 -1.66
C HIS A 215 2.13 -22.96 -1.17
N THR A 216 3.01 -23.79 -1.75
CA THR A 216 4.45 -23.84 -1.44
C THR A 216 5.32 -22.93 -2.30
N LEU A 217 4.76 -22.15 -3.23
CA LEU A 217 5.51 -21.23 -4.10
C LEU A 217 5.41 -19.77 -3.61
N PHE A 218 6.57 -19.17 -3.33
CA PHE A 218 6.70 -17.84 -2.72
C PHE A 218 7.52 -16.87 -3.57
N PRO A 219 7.17 -15.57 -3.63
CA PRO A 219 7.95 -14.55 -4.32
C PRO A 219 9.04 -14.00 -3.40
N ILE A 220 10.30 -14.11 -3.84
CA ILE A 220 11.48 -13.81 -3.01
C ILE A 220 12.35 -12.67 -3.59
N ALA A 221 12.19 -12.33 -4.87
CA ALA A 221 12.81 -11.13 -5.45
C ALA A 221 12.09 -9.82 -5.07
N HIS A 222 12.76 -8.69 -5.29
CA HIS A 222 12.19 -7.35 -5.15
C HIS A 222 11.10 -7.07 -6.19
N ALA A 223 10.22 -6.11 -5.90
CA ALA A 223 9.04 -5.83 -6.71
C ALA A 223 9.33 -5.51 -8.19
N GLN A 224 10.52 -5.01 -8.52
CA GLN A 224 10.96 -4.67 -9.88
C GLN A 224 11.48 -5.86 -10.71
N ASP A 225 11.41 -7.08 -10.18
CA ASP A 225 11.73 -8.30 -10.92
C ASP A 225 10.91 -8.42 -12.23
N PRO A 226 11.54 -8.77 -13.38
CA PRO A 226 10.85 -8.83 -14.68
C PRO A 226 9.67 -9.81 -14.74
N LEU A 227 9.71 -10.93 -14.01
CA LEU A 227 8.60 -11.89 -13.95
C LEU A 227 7.46 -11.33 -13.10
N LEU A 228 7.74 -10.71 -11.95
CA LEU A 228 6.71 -10.05 -11.14
C LEU A 228 6.07 -8.86 -11.88
N VAL A 229 6.86 -8.06 -12.60
CA VAL A 229 6.38 -6.98 -13.49
C VAL A 229 5.51 -7.54 -14.62
N PHE A 230 5.87 -8.67 -15.23
CA PHE A 230 5.03 -9.33 -16.24
C PHE A 230 3.70 -9.81 -15.63
N LEU A 231 3.75 -10.47 -14.47
CA LEU A 231 2.58 -11.02 -13.78
C LEU A 231 1.60 -9.91 -13.39
N ARG A 232 2.06 -8.77 -12.87
CA ARG A 232 1.18 -7.64 -12.47
C ARG A 232 0.36 -7.04 -13.61
N ARG A 233 0.78 -7.20 -14.88
CA ARG A 233 0.07 -6.68 -16.07
C ARG A 233 -1.29 -7.34 -16.35
N GLY A 234 -1.60 -8.49 -15.74
CA GLY A 234 -2.89 -9.18 -15.86
C GLY A 234 -3.25 -9.67 -17.28
N LYS A 235 -2.30 -9.69 -18.22
CA LYS A 235 -2.52 -9.94 -19.65
C LYS A 235 -1.65 -11.10 -20.12
N TYR A 236 -2.22 -12.31 -20.10
CA TYR A 236 -1.53 -13.55 -20.48
C TYR A 236 -1.98 -13.99 -21.88
N PRO A 237 -1.10 -13.95 -22.90
CA PRO A 237 -1.49 -14.16 -24.30
C PRO A 237 -1.61 -15.64 -24.72
N ALA A 238 -1.24 -16.57 -23.84
CA ALA A 238 -1.40 -18.02 -23.97
C ALA A 238 -1.22 -18.66 -22.58
N VAL A 239 -1.69 -19.90 -22.39
CA VAL A 239 -1.39 -20.64 -21.16
C VAL A 239 0.12 -20.90 -21.11
N THR A 240 0.78 -20.42 -20.05
CA THR A 240 2.24 -20.43 -19.93
C THR A 240 2.65 -21.02 -18.59
N LYS A 241 3.69 -21.87 -18.61
CA LYS A 241 4.34 -22.43 -17.43
C LYS A 241 5.86 -22.22 -17.49
N TRP A 242 6.54 -22.40 -16.35
CA TRP A 242 7.97 -22.09 -16.22
C TRP A 242 8.82 -23.34 -15.98
N LYS A 243 9.90 -23.49 -16.77
CA LYS A 243 10.91 -24.55 -16.58
C LYS A 243 11.52 -24.42 -15.18
N GLY A 244 11.48 -25.51 -14.42
CA GLY A 244 11.97 -25.59 -13.03
C GLY A 244 10.87 -25.43 -11.98
N LEU A 245 9.70 -24.87 -12.32
CA LEU A 245 8.56 -24.73 -11.39
C LEU A 245 7.46 -25.77 -11.60
N GLY A 246 7.60 -26.66 -12.59
CA GLY A 246 6.68 -27.77 -12.84
C GLY A 246 5.25 -27.28 -13.06
N ASP A 247 4.35 -27.71 -12.17
CA ASP A 247 2.93 -27.40 -12.20
C ASP A 247 2.53 -26.42 -11.06
N SER A 248 3.51 -25.83 -10.37
CA SER A 248 3.37 -24.88 -9.25
C SER A 248 3.13 -23.42 -9.69
N LEU A 249 3.34 -23.07 -10.96
CA LEU A 249 3.01 -21.76 -11.54
C LEU A 249 2.45 -21.90 -12.97
N ILE A 250 1.23 -21.40 -13.17
CA ILE A 250 0.50 -21.47 -14.43
C ILE A 250 -0.23 -20.14 -14.64
N VAL A 251 0.03 -19.42 -15.74
CA VAL A 251 -0.77 -18.22 -16.11
C VAL A 251 -1.66 -18.53 -17.31
N GLY A 252 -2.80 -17.85 -17.44
CA GLY A 252 -3.69 -18.04 -18.59
C GLY A 252 -4.86 -17.06 -18.66
N SER A 253 -5.43 -16.89 -19.86
CA SER A 253 -6.72 -16.23 -20.02
C SER A 253 -7.85 -17.24 -19.80
N LYS A 254 -9.02 -16.78 -19.31
CA LYS A 254 -10.20 -17.65 -19.11
C LYS A 254 -10.52 -18.49 -20.36
N LYS A 255 -10.42 -17.88 -21.56
CA LYS A 255 -10.70 -18.56 -22.84
C LYS A 255 -9.76 -19.73 -23.11
N ASP A 256 -8.48 -19.58 -22.79
CA ASP A 256 -7.47 -20.62 -23.03
C ASP A 256 -7.55 -21.72 -21.97
N ILE A 257 -7.81 -21.36 -20.71
CA ILE A 257 -8.07 -22.31 -19.61
C ILE A 257 -9.27 -23.21 -19.96
N THR A 258 -10.40 -22.61 -20.35
CA THR A 258 -11.59 -23.32 -20.84
C THR A 258 -11.27 -24.27 -22.00
N LYS A 259 -10.41 -23.85 -22.93
CA LYS A 259 -10.01 -24.64 -24.11
C LYS A 259 -9.13 -25.84 -23.73
N THR A 260 -8.18 -25.66 -22.81
CA THR A 260 -7.33 -26.74 -22.28
C THR A 260 -8.16 -27.78 -21.52
N ILE A 261 -9.07 -27.34 -20.64
CA ILE A 261 -9.95 -28.24 -19.87
C ILE A 261 -10.85 -29.07 -20.82
N ARG A 262 -11.44 -28.44 -21.85
CA ARG A 262 -12.22 -29.15 -22.88
C ARG A 262 -11.38 -30.21 -23.59
N LYS A 263 -10.26 -29.81 -24.21
CA LYS A 263 -9.35 -30.73 -24.92
C LYS A 263 -8.99 -31.97 -24.11
N LEU A 264 -8.74 -31.81 -22.81
CA LEU A 264 -8.39 -32.93 -21.93
C LEU A 264 -9.58 -33.85 -21.67
N ILE A 265 -10.76 -33.30 -21.36
CA ILE A 265 -12.02 -34.06 -21.20
C ILE A 265 -12.36 -34.83 -22.48
N ASP A 266 -12.14 -34.22 -23.64
CA ASP A 266 -12.39 -34.80 -24.97
C ASP A 266 -11.32 -35.84 -25.40
N THR A 267 -10.26 -36.06 -24.60
CA THR A 267 -9.14 -36.96 -24.95
C THR A 267 -9.39 -38.40 -24.49
N PRO A 268 -9.34 -39.40 -25.39
CA PRO A 268 -9.68 -40.79 -25.04
C PRO A 268 -8.71 -41.45 -24.02
N ALA A 269 -7.49 -40.92 -23.90
CA ALA A 269 -6.50 -41.39 -22.92
C ALA A 269 -6.75 -40.89 -21.48
N ILE A 270 -7.79 -40.10 -21.20
CA ILE A 270 -7.98 -39.45 -19.88
C ILE A 270 -7.98 -40.43 -18.69
N LYS A 271 -8.42 -41.68 -18.89
CA LYS A 271 -8.41 -42.73 -17.84
C LYS A 271 -7.00 -43.11 -17.34
N THR A 272 -5.95 -42.89 -18.13
CA THR A 272 -4.56 -43.27 -17.81
C THR A 272 -3.65 -42.10 -17.39
N VAL A 273 -4.17 -40.87 -17.46
CA VAL A 273 -3.44 -39.62 -17.18
C VAL A 273 -3.50 -39.26 -15.69
N LYS A 274 -2.43 -38.65 -15.15
CA LYS A 274 -2.32 -38.21 -13.75
C LYS A 274 -2.39 -36.69 -13.53
N SER A 275 -2.10 -35.87 -14.52
CA SER A 275 -2.25 -34.40 -14.44
C SER A 275 -2.64 -33.78 -15.78
N VAL A 276 -3.20 -32.57 -15.75
CA VAL A 276 -3.61 -31.82 -16.95
C VAL A 276 -2.44 -31.67 -17.94
N PHE A 277 -1.21 -31.55 -17.44
CA PHE A 277 -0.02 -31.42 -18.28
C PHE A 277 0.44 -32.73 -18.94
N GLN A 278 0.17 -33.88 -18.34
CA GLN A 278 0.50 -35.19 -18.95
C GLN A 278 -0.47 -35.54 -20.09
N GLY A 279 -1.75 -35.17 -19.96
CA GLY A 279 -2.78 -35.42 -20.99
C GLY A 279 -2.87 -34.36 -22.10
N SER A 280 -2.03 -33.32 -22.06
CA SER A 280 -2.02 -32.22 -23.04
C SER A 280 -0.82 -32.31 -23.99
N THR A 281 -0.91 -31.68 -25.17
CA THR A 281 0.22 -31.70 -26.13
C THR A 281 1.28 -30.65 -25.78
N LYS A 282 2.52 -30.85 -26.27
CA LYS A 282 3.61 -29.86 -26.12
C LYS A 282 3.29 -28.49 -26.73
N ASN A 283 2.30 -28.39 -27.61
CA ASN A 283 1.91 -27.15 -28.28
C ASN A 283 0.76 -26.41 -27.55
N ASP A 284 0.15 -27.01 -26.53
CA ASP A 284 -0.94 -26.38 -25.76
C ASP A 284 -0.43 -25.41 -24.68
N PHE A 285 0.87 -25.45 -24.36
CA PHE A 285 1.50 -24.59 -23.36
C PHE A 285 2.75 -23.93 -23.91
N ARG A 286 2.92 -22.63 -23.61
CA ARG A 286 4.24 -22.00 -23.71
C ARG A 286 5.06 -22.40 -22.49
N VAL A 287 6.32 -22.78 -22.70
CA VAL A 287 7.28 -23.05 -21.61
C VAL A 287 8.32 -21.94 -21.61
N ASP A 288 8.27 -21.08 -20.62
CA ASP A 288 9.25 -20.02 -20.39
C ASP A 288 10.33 -20.47 -19.38
N ARG A 289 11.38 -19.67 -19.18
CA ARG A 289 12.46 -19.95 -18.21
C ARG A 289 12.18 -19.21 -16.90
N ALA A 290 12.15 -19.92 -15.77
CA ALA A 290 12.11 -19.26 -14.47
C ALA A 290 13.40 -18.43 -14.29
N GLN A 291 13.23 -17.18 -13.87
CA GLN A 291 14.30 -16.41 -13.24
C GLN A 291 14.33 -16.74 -11.74
N ILE A 292 15.33 -16.23 -11.01
CA ILE A 292 15.68 -16.62 -9.62
C ILE A 292 14.66 -16.03 -8.59
N SER A 293 13.49 -15.64 -9.07
CA SER A 293 12.56 -14.71 -8.44
C SER A 293 11.54 -15.36 -7.51
N LEU A 294 11.29 -16.65 -7.72
CA LEU A 294 10.27 -17.45 -7.03
C LEU A 294 10.90 -18.71 -6.44
N ALA A 295 10.57 -19.01 -5.19
CA ALA A 295 11.04 -20.16 -4.44
C ALA A 295 9.93 -21.20 -4.27
N ASN A 296 10.18 -22.43 -4.75
CA ASN A 296 9.24 -23.55 -4.68
C ASN A 296 9.65 -24.51 -3.56
N TYR A 297 8.89 -24.55 -2.47
CA TYR A 297 9.11 -25.44 -1.33
C TYR A 297 8.35 -26.77 -1.52
N SER A 298 8.51 -27.40 -2.69
CA SER A 298 7.86 -28.67 -2.99
C SER A 298 8.41 -29.81 -2.11
N PRO A 299 7.68 -30.94 -1.94
CA PRO A 299 8.12 -32.04 -1.08
C PRO A 299 9.52 -32.56 -1.41
N GLU A 300 9.86 -32.66 -2.69
CA GLU A 300 11.16 -33.14 -3.19
C GLU A 300 12.29 -32.14 -2.95
N VAL A 301 11.96 -30.85 -2.84
CA VAL A 301 12.91 -29.79 -2.44
C VAL A 301 13.12 -29.81 -0.93
N ILE A 302 12.06 -29.96 -0.14
CA ILE A 302 12.14 -30.04 1.33
C ILE A 302 12.97 -31.25 1.76
N GLU A 303 12.72 -32.43 1.18
CA GLU A 303 13.50 -33.65 1.41
C GLU A 303 15.00 -33.45 1.16
N LYS A 304 15.36 -32.81 0.04
CA LYS A 304 16.76 -32.70 -0.42
C LYS A 304 17.54 -31.53 0.16
N GLN A 305 16.87 -30.43 0.49
CA GLN A 305 17.52 -29.18 0.93
C GLN A 305 17.27 -28.86 2.41
N TYR A 306 16.17 -29.34 3.00
CA TYR A 306 15.73 -28.97 4.35
C TYR A 306 15.40 -30.21 5.21
N PRO A 307 16.33 -31.18 5.39
CA PRO A 307 16.06 -32.45 6.06
C PRO A 307 15.43 -32.29 7.45
N LYS A 308 15.90 -31.35 8.29
CA LYS A 308 15.28 -31.08 9.60
C LYS A 308 13.79 -30.72 9.55
N VAL A 309 13.32 -30.13 8.44
CA VAL A 309 11.90 -29.82 8.21
C VAL A 309 11.18 -31.04 7.63
N HIS A 310 11.81 -31.81 6.75
CA HIS A 310 11.31 -33.11 6.30
C HIS A 310 11.08 -34.07 7.50
N ASP A 311 12.08 -34.25 8.36
CA ASP A 311 12.03 -35.03 9.60
C ASP A 311 10.91 -34.53 10.54
N SER A 312 10.68 -33.22 10.57
CA SER A 312 9.61 -32.62 11.38
C SER A 312 8.22 -32.85 10.77
N LEU A 313 8.11 -33.04 9.45
CA LEU A 313 6.87 -33.38 8.75
C LEU A 313 6.53 -34.86 8.91
N THR A 314 7.52 -35.76 8.78
CA THR A 314 7.33 -37.22 8.94
C THR A 314 7.00 -37.59 10.39
N ASN A 315 7.70 -37.01 11.37
CA ASN A 315 7.43 -37.24 12.80
C ASN A 315 6.19 -36.50 13.34
N GLY A 316 5.48 -35.70 12.52
CA GLY A 316 4.25 -35.04 12.92
C GLY A 316 3.90 -33.82 12.08
N ARG A 317 3.09 -34.02 11.04
CA ARG A 317 2.74 -33.03 10.00
C ARG A 317 2.47 -31.62 10.53
N ALA A 318 1.66 -31.44 11.59
CA ALA A 318 1.37 -30.12 12.17
C ALA A 318 2.63 -29.40 12.73
N LYS A 319 3.57 -30.13 13.33
CA LYS A 319 4.85 -29.61 13.83
C LYS A 319 5.77 -29.25 12.66
N GLY A 320 5.85 -30.12 11.65
CA GLY A 320 6.62 -29.89 10.42
C GLY A 320 6.14 -28.68 9.62
N LEU A 321 4.83 -28.54 9.41
CA LEU A 321 4.22 -27.35 8.79
C LEU A 321 4.53 -26.08 9.60
N GLY A 322 4.50 -26.18 10.93
CA GLY A 322 4.91 -25.09 11.81
C GLY A 322 6.38 -24.72 11.69
N ALA A 323 7.27 -25.68 11.38
CA ALA A 323 8.69 -25.42 11.09
C ALA A 323 8.89 -24.84 9.69
N LEU A 324 8.12 -25.31 8.69
CA LEU A 324 8.12 -24.83 7.32
C LEU A 324 7.66 -23.36 7.23
N ASP A 325 6.59 -22.97 7.95
CA ASP A 325 6.18 -21.56 8.08
C ASP A 325 7.31 -20.66 8.59
N ARG A 326 8.07 -21.12 9.60
CA ARG A 326 9.19 -20.34 10.16
C ARG A 326 10.37 -20.26 9.21
N LEU A 327 10.72 -21.36 8.53
CA LEU A 327 11.75 -21.39 7.49
C LEU A 327 11.42 -20.42 6.35
N ILE A 328 10.21 -20.48 5.81
CA ILE A 328 9.75 -19.63 4.70
C ILE A 328 9.70 -18.15 5.14
N ASN A 329 9.20 -17.87 6.34
CA ASN A 329 9.18 -16.50 6.87
C ASN A 329 10.60 -15.92 7.06
N ALA A 330 11.55 -16.74 7.52
CA ALA A 330 12.94 -16.35 7.64
C ALA A 330 13.60 -16.10 6.27
N HIS A 331 13.30 -16.95 5.27
CA HIS A 331 13.75 -16.79 3.89
C HIS A 331 13.18 -15.52 3.22
N LEU A 332 11.89 -15.22 3.40
CA LEU A 332 11.25 -13.98 2.93
C LEU A 332 11.89 -12.74 3.57
N HIS A 333 12.06 -12.75 4.89
CA HIS A 333 12.63 -11.62 5.62
C HIS A 333 14.11 -11.40 5.25
N ALA A 334 14.93 -12.45 5.21
CA ALA A 334 16.34 -12.35 4.80
C ALA A 334 16.52 -11.86 3.35
N ALA A 335 15.60 -12.22 2.44
CA ALA A 335 15.62 -11.70 1.07
C ALA A 335 15.21 -10.22 0.99
N TRP A 336 14.24 -9.77 1.79
CA TRP A 336 13.95 -8.35 1.95
C TRP A 336 15.17 -7.59 2.50
N GLN A 337 15.81 -8.08 3.57
CA GLN A 337 17.02 -7.47 4.15
C GLN A 337 18.16 -7.39 3.13
N SER A 338 18.35 -8.43 2.31
CA SER A 338 19.38 -8.46 1.26
C SER A 338 19.16 -7.45 0.13
N GLY A 339 17.97 -6.84 0.02
CA GLY A 339 17.67 -5.77 -0.93
C GLY A 339 18.18 -4.39 -0.53
N PHE A 340 18.49 -4.18 0.75
CA PHE A 340 18.87 -2.88 1.29
C PHE A 340 20.26 -2.96 1.96
N PRO A 341 21.35 -3.07 1.17
CA PRO A 341 22.70 -3.28 1.70
C PRO A 341 23.20 -2.13 2.59
N ASP A 342 22.70 -0.91 2.41
CA ASP A 342 23.07 0.25 3.24
C ASP A 342 22.32 0.28 4.59
N GLY A 343 21.23 -0.52 4.70
CA GLY A 343 20.47 -0.74 5.94
C GLY A 343 19.08 -0.10 5.95
N ILE A 344 18.66 0.35 7.14
CA ILE A 344 17.39 1.05 7.37
C ILE A 344 17.69 2.46 7.86
N GLU A 345 17.14 3.49 7.22
CA GLU A 345 17.22 4.90 7.64
C GLU A 345 15.96 5.30 8.40
N VAL A 346 16.09 5.81 9.63
CA VAL A 346 14.97 6.36 10.42
C VAL A 346 15.12 7.87 10.51
N LEU A 347 14.26 8.63 9.83
CA LEU A 347 14.46 10.07 9.69
C LEU A 347 14.21 10.81 11.01
N SER A 348 15.18 11.62 11.45
CA SER A 348 15.11 12.44 12.68
C SER A 348 15.58 13.88 12.45
N PRO A 349 14.80 14.72 11.73
CA PRO A 349 15.19 16.08 11.37
C PRO A 349 15.37 17.05 12.55
N PHE A 350 14.91 16.71 13.75
CA PHE A 350 14.98 17.55 14.95
C PHE A 350 15.37 16.72 16.19
N SER A 351 16.44 15.92 16.04
CA SER A 351 16.89 14.90 17.00
C SER A 351 16.92 15.34 18.48
N GLU A 352 17.31 16.59 18.75
CA GLU A 352 17.36 17.20 20.10
C GLU A 352 15.99 17.31 20.80
N HIS A 353 14.89 17.31 20.04
CA HIS A 353 13.54 17.62 20.51
C HIS A 353 12.45 16.62 20.05
N THR A 354 12.79 15.65 19.20
CA THR A 354 11.84 14.69 18.61
C THR A 354 12.28 13.22 18.75
N SER A 355 12.99 12.86 19.81
CA SER A 355 13.51 11.51 20.06
C SER A 355 12.41 10.51 20.48
N GLU A 356 11.48 10.93 21.34
CA GLU A 356 10.26 10.16 21.67
C GLU A 356 9.34 10.07 20.45
N MET A 357 9.23 11.15 19.67
CA MET A 357 8.42 11.21 18.45
C MET A 357 8.81 10.11 17.42
N ILE A 358 10.11 9.84 17.25
CA ILE A 358 10.59 8.80 16.31
C ILE A 358 10.67 7.40 16.93
N THR A 359 10.50 7.26 18.25
CA THR A 359 10.71 5.97 18.95
C THR A 359 9.91 4.80 18.35
N PRO A 360 8.63 4.93 17.94
CA PRO A 360 7.92 3.83 17.29
C PRO A 360 8.54 3.39 15.95
N ALA A 361 9.03 4.35 15.14
CA ALA A 361 9.72 4.09 13.89
C ALA A 361 11.08 3.41 14.12
N LEU A 362 11.82 3.84 15.14
CA LEU A 362 13.10 3.25 15.54
C LEU A 362 12.94 1.84 16.13
N GLN A 363 11.87 1.57 16.88
CA GLN A 363 11.51 0.23 17.34
C GLN A 363 11.23 -0.69 16.15
N LEU A 364 10.37 -0.27 15.22
CA LEU A 364 10.08 -1.01 13.98
C LEU A 364 11.35 -1.30 13.17
N ALA A 365 12.21 -0.29 12.96
CA ALA A 365 13.48 -0.45 12.26
C ALA A 365 14.39 -1.50 12.90
N ASN A 366 14.48 -1.52 14.24
CA ASN A 366 15.27 -2.53 14.94
C ASN A 366 14.65 -3.93 14.80
N LEU A 367 13.32 -4.08 14.91
CA LEU A 367 12.65 -5.37 14.69
C LEU A 367 12.85 -5.90 13.26
N LEU A 368 12.82 -5.03 12.26
CA LEU A 368 13.12 -5.38 10.86
C LEU A 368 14.59 -5.72 10.61
N ALA A 369 15.52 -5.17 11.41
CA ALA A 369 16.95 -5.47 11.34
C ALA A 369 17.36 -6.75 12.09
N PHE A 370 16.51 -7.30 12.96
CA PHE A 370 16.75 -8.57 13.65
C PHE A 370 16.37 -9.78 12.80
N CYS A 371 17.09 -10.89 12.96
CA CYS A 371 16.76 -12.17 12.34
C CYS A 371 15.61 -12.89 13.09
N PRO A 372 14.58 -13.37 12.38
CA PRO A 372 13.49 -14.17 12.96
C PRO A 372 13.95 -15.58 13.35
N ASP A 373 13.09 -16.33 14.04
CA ASP A 373 13.32 -17.76 14.31
C ASP A 373 13.38 -18.59 13.02
N ASN A 374 14.56 -19.14 12.74
CA ASN A 374 14.83 -20.02 11.61
C ASN A 374 15.28 -21.41 12.10
N PRO A 375 14.57 -22.52 11.75
CA PRO A 375 14.98 -23.87 12.14
C PRO A 375 16.28 -24.36 11.45
N ILE A 376 16.71 -23.71 10.37
CA ILE A 376 17.96 -23.99 9.65
C ILE A 376 18.68 -22.66 9.32
N PRO A 377 19.37 -22.02 10.28
CA PRO A 377 19.98 -20.70 10.13
C PRO A 377 20.93 -20.51 8.92
N THR A 378 21.55 -21.60 8.45
CA THR A 378 22.48 -21.61 7.31
C THR A 378 21.81 -21.82 5.95
N SER A 379 20.50 -22.06 5.91
CA SER A 379 19.78 -22.36 4.66
C SER A 379 19.51 -21.12 3.81
N CYS A 380 19.60 -21.28 2.49
CA CYS A 380 19.10 -20.33 1.52
C CYS A 380 17.77 -20.80 0.90
N PRO A 381 16.98 -19.90 0.29
CA PRO A 381 15.73 -20.26 -0.35
C PRO A 381 15.91 -21.17 -1.59
N PRO A 382 14.90 -21.95 -1.99
CA PRO A 382 14.94 -22.82 -3.17
C PRO A 382 15.41 -22.08 -4.43
N GLY A 383 16.44 -22.62 -5.09
CA GLY A 383 17.02 -22.06 -6.30
C GLY A 383 18.08 -20.95 -6.07
N ILE A 384 18.26 -20.48 -4.83
CA ILE A 384 19.24 -19.45 -4.47
C ILE A 384 20.46 -20.11 -3.82
N LEU A 385 21.57 -20.21 -4.55
CA LEU A 385 22.80 -20.88 -4.09
C LEU A 385 23.62 -20.08 -3.07
N ARG A 386 23.44 -18.75 -3.01
CA ARG A 386 24.11 -17.86 -2.06
C ARG A 386 23.13 -16.78 -1.62
N CYS A 387 23.01 -16.57 -0.32
CA CYS A 387 22.12 -15.60 0.30
C CYS A 387 22.76 -15.07 1.59
N THR A 388 22.26 -13.95 2.12
CA THR A 388 22.63 -13.47 3.45
C THR A 388 22.05 -14.42 4.51
N GLN A 389 22.91 -15.13 5.24
CA GLN A 389 22.46 -16.07 6.28
C GLN A 389 22.03 -15.31 7.54
N CYS A 390 20.74 -15.41 7.88
CA CYS A 390 20.18 -14.76 9.06
C CYS A 390 20.15 -15.74 10.25
N ALA A 391 21.04 -15.55 11.21
CA ALA A 391 21.10 -16.35 12.43
C ALA A 391 20.09 -15.85 13.47
N THR A 392 19.19 -16.72 13.95
CA THR A 392 18.10 -16.37 14.89
C THR A 392 18.56 -15.44 16.01
N GLY A 393 17.95 -14.25 16.12
CA GLY A 393 18.24 -13.27 17.17
C GLY A 393 19.47 -12.37 16.95
N THR A 394 20.26 -12.55 15.89
CA THR A 394 21.31 -11.58 15.52
C THR A 394 20.71 -10.40 14.77
N LYS A 395 21.45 -9.28 14.71
CA LYS A 395 21.09 -8.08 13.92
C LYS A 395 21.81 -8.14 12.58
N SER A 396 21.06 -8.33 11.48
CA SER A 396 21.60 -8.50 10.13
C SER A 396 21.71 -7.19 9.33
N MET A 397 21.12 -6.09 9.82
CA MET A 397 21.16 -4.79 9.13
C MET A 397 21.64 -3.66 10.04
N LYS A 398 22.33 -2.69 9.45
CA LYS A 398 22.56 -1.38 10.08
C LYS A 398 21.22 -0.63 10.19
N VAL A 399 21.04 0.09 11.29
CA VAL A 399 19.99 1.11 11.42
C VAL A 399 20.70 2.45 11.62
N VAL A 400 20.37 3.43 10.78
CA VAL A 400 20.96 4.78 10.78
C VAL A 400 19.85 5.79 11.05
N ILE A 401 20.19 6.92 11.68
CA ILE A 401 19.22 7.97 12.03
C ILE A 401 19.68 9.29 11.36
N PRO A 402 19.45 9.48 10.05
CA PRO A 402 19.79 10.73 9.37
C PRO A 402 18.72 11.81 9.60
N GLU A 403 19.12 13.08 9.52
CA GLU A 403 18.20 14.23 9.59
C GLU A 403 17.42 14.43 8.28
N GLN A 404 17.96 13.96 7.16
CA GLN A 404 17.54 14.30 5.81
C GLN A 404 17.20 13.03 5.02
N TYR A 405 16.26 13.12 4.09
CA TYR A 405 15.81 12.01 3.27
C TYR A 405 16.67 11.86 2.01
N HIS A 406 17.23 10.68 1.80
CA HIS A 406 17.96 10.30 0.59
C HIS A 406 17.07 9.44 -0.30
N ASN A 407 16.95 9.79 -1.59
CA ASN A 407 16.27 8.96 -2.57
C ASN A 407 17.21 7.82 -3.04
N SER A 408 17.37 6.80 -2.20
CA SER A 408 18.21 5.62 -2.44
C SER A 408 17.37 4.36 -2.56
N THR A 409 17.74 3.48 -3.50
CA THR A 409 17.18 2.11 -3.59
C THR A 409 17.85 1.12 -2.64
N ASN A 410 19.00 1.48 -2.06
CA ASN A 410 19.88 0.59 -1.29
C ASN A 410 19.62 0.65 0.22
N ALA A 411 18.77 1.56 0.69
CA ALA A 411 18.35 1.70 2.08
C ALA A 411 16.83 1.73 2.14
N PHE A 412 16.24 1.15 3.19
CA PHE A 412 14.80 1.29 3.44
C PHE A 412 14.54 2.47 4.38
N ALA A 413 13.80 3.47 3.92
CA ALA A 413 13.53 4.69 4.69
C ALA A 413 12.25 4.58 5.53
N ILE A 414 12.32 4.97 6.81
CA ILE A 414 11.17 5.11 7.70
C ILE A 414 11.11 6.55 8.21
N GLY A 415 10.15 7.33 7.71
CA GLY A 415 9.98 8.73 8.07
C GLY A 415 8.76 8.95 8.96
N THR A 416 8.93 9.67 10.08
CA THR A 416 7.81 10.11 10.92
C THR A 416 7.40 11.54 10.53
N VAL A 417 6.17 11.69 10.03
CA VAL A 417 5.56 12.96 9.63
C VAL A 417 4.77 13.53 10.82
N PRO A 418 5.21 14.64 11.46
CA PRO A 418 4.45 15.29 12.52
C PRO A 418 3.36 16.19 11.94
N HIS A 419 2.29 16.37 12.70
CA HIS A 419 1.44 17.54 12.52
C HIS A 419 2.21 18.81 12.91
N PRO A 420 2.05 19.97 12.23
CA PRO A 420 2.77 21.20 12.56
C PRO A 420 2.63 21.63 14.03
N TRP A 421 1.44 21.43 14.62
CA TRP A 421 1.22 21.63 16.06
C TRP A 421 2.13 20.77 16.93
N THR A 422 2.23 19.46 16.64
CA THR A 422 3.09 18.54 17.37
C THR A 422 4.55 18.96 17.28
N LEU A 423 5.03 19.28 16.08
CA LEU A 423 6.41 19.73 15.91
C LEU A 423 6.68 21.05 16.67
N ALA A 424 5.78 22.04 16.59
CA ALA A 424 5.94 23.30 17.30
C ALA A 424 5.88 23.16 18.83
N THR A 425 5.00 22.31 19.36
CA THR A 425 4.93 21.96 20.79
C THR A 425 6.25 21.34 21.27
N LEU A 426 6.80 20.40 20.49
CA LEU A 426 8.07 19.74 20.79
C LEU A 426 9.27 20.70 20.69
N THR A 427 9.48 21.37 19.55
CA THR A 427 10.65 22.24 19.32
C THR A 427 10.63 23.54 20.10
N SER A 428 9.47 23.98 20.62
CA SER A 428 9.41 25.10 21.57
C SER A 428 9.52 24.66 23.04
N GLY A 429 9.43 23.36 23.32
CA GLY A 429 9.37 22.81 24.68
C GLY A 429 8.14 23.26 25.50
N LYS A 430 7.10 23.80 24.84
CA LYS A 430 5.89 24.37 25.47
C LYS A 430 4.64 23.55 25.17
N GLU A 431 3.83 23.28 26.19
CA GLU A 431 2.48 22.72 26.04
C GLU A 431 1.57 23.61 25.16
N ARG A 432 1.70 24.93 25.28
CA ARG A 432 0.90 25.91 24.53
C ARG A 432 1.78 26.87 23.74
N VAL A 433 1.51 26.91 22.43
CA VAL A 433 2.15 27.83 21.48
C VAL A 433 1.30 29.10 21.36
N ASP A 434 1.88 30.26 21.69
CA ASP A 434 1.19 31.56 21.70
C ASP A 434 1.30 32.31 20.35
N VAL A 435 0.37 33.25 20.09
CA VAL A 435 0.33 34.02 18.82
C VAL A 435 1.60 34.86 18.59
N SER A 436 2.26 35.30 19.66
CA SER A 436 3.51 36.09 19.56
C SER A 436 4.65 35.19 19.07
N TRP A 437 4.74 33.95 19.56
CA TRP A 437 5.65 32.93 19.06
C TRP A 437 5.37 32.58 17.59
N ILE A 438 4.11 32.32 17.22
CA ILE A 438 3.74 32.00 15.82
C ILE A 438 4.18 33.13 14.87
N ARG A 439 3.94 34.40 15.24
CA ARG A 439 4.25 35.56 14.37
C ARG A 439 5.71 36.02 14.40
N LYS A 440 6.52 35.64 15.40
CA LYS A 440 7.88 36.19 15.60
C LYS A 440 9.00 35.14 15.68
N LYS A 441 8.67 33.86 15.86
CA LYS A 441 9.64 32.79 16.14
C LYS A 441 9.39 31.48 15.38
N ALA A 442 8.18 31.22 14.92
CA ALA A 442 7.90 30.00 14.16
C ALA A 442 8.60 30.03 12.79
N PRO A 443 9.50 29.08 12.46
CA PRO A 443 9.90 28.85 11.08
C PRO A 443 8.68 28.41 10.25
N ARG A 444 8.82 28.43 8.93
CA ARG A 444 7.74 28.08 8.00
C ARG A 444 8.08 26.78 7.26
N ASP A 445 7.14 25.84 7.25
CA ASP A 445 7.27 24.51 6.65
C ASP A 445 8.58 23.79 7.07
N PRO A 446 9.00 23.85 8.36
CA PRO A 446 10.33 23.44 8.79
C PRO A 446 10.61 21.95 8.62
N TRP A 447 9.58 21.09 8.67
CA TRP A 447 9.79 19.65 8.54
C TRP A 447 10.14 19.29 7.10
N LEU A 448 9.35 19.76 6.13
CA LEU A 448 9.65 19.61 4.71
C LEU A 448 10.97 20.29 4.33
N GLU A 449 11.29 21.48 4.88
CA GLU A 449 12.58 22.12 4.61
C GLU A 449 13.73 21.19 4.99
N THR A 450 13.81 20.74 6.25
CA THR A 450 14.93 19.92 6.73
C THR A 450 15.03 18.59 5.96
N ILE A 451 13.95 17.81 5.84
CA ILE A 451 14.07 16.48 5.24
C ILE A 451 14.42 16.53 3.74
N THR A 452 13.96 17.55 3.00
CA THR A 452 14.26 17.68 1.56
C THR A 452 15.53 18.50 1.27
N LYS A 453 16.21 19.02 2.29
CA LYS A 453 17.39 19.90 2.15
C LYS A 453 18.54 19.23 1.38
N GLY A 454 18.80 17.95 1.62
CA GLY A 454 19.85 17.19 0.92
C GLY A 454 19.50 16.88 -0.53
N LEU A 455 18.21 16.70 -0.83
CA LEU A 455 17.73 16.37 -2.18
C LEU A 455 17.55 17.61 -3.08
N LEU A 456 17.11 18.74 -2.51
CA LEU A 456 16.67 19.94 -3.24
C LEU A 456 17.52 21.19 -2.92
N GLY A 457 18.40 21.13 -1.93
CA GLY A 457 19.12 22.30 -1.40
C GLY A 457 18.22 23.25 -0.59
N SER A 458 18.80 24.38 -0.16
CA SER A 458 18.10 25.36 0.68
C SER A 458 17.18 26.30 -0.11
N ARG A 459 17.53 26.67 -1.36
CA ARG A 459 16.85 27.72 -2.15
C ARG A 459 15.66 27.21 -2.97
N VAL A 460 14.79 26.41 -2.36
CA VAL A 460 13.65 25.76 -3.02
C VAL A 460 12.35 25.98 -2.24
N SER A 461 11.27 26.29 -2.96
CA SER A 461 9.97 26.67 -2.39
C SER A 461 9.27 25.50 -1.68
N SER A 462 8.47 25.79 -0.64
CA SER A 462 7.65 24.78 0.05
C SER A 462 6.77 23.98 -0.93
N ASN A 463 6.22 24.65 -1.96
CA ASN A 463 5.43 24.02 -3.03
C ASN A 463 6.23 22.98 -3.81
N SER A 464 7.51 23.23 -4.09
CA SER A 464 8.39 22.25 -4.73
C SER A 464 8.73 21.09 -3.77
N ARG A 465 8.95 21.39 -2.49
CA ARG A 465 9.26 20.39 -1.45
C ARG A 465 8.11 19.41 -1.21
N ILE A 466 6.86 19.89 -1.09
CA ILE A 466 5.68 19.02 -0.94
C ILE A 466 5.46 18.15 -2.18
N MET A 467 5.78 18.63 -3.38
CA MET A 467 5.68 17.84 -4.62
C MET A 467 6.65 16.66 -4.62
N SER A 468 7.93 16.89 -4.30
CA SER A 468 8.92 15.79 -4.17
C SER A 468 8.57 14.84 -3.00
N PHE A 469 8.03 15.36 -1.90
CA PHE A 469 7.53 14.53 -0.80
C PHE A 469 6.36 13.62 -1.22
N LYS A 470 5.37 14.16 -1.95
CA LYS A 470 4.24 13.38 -2.48
C LYS A 470 4.72 12.23 -3.37
N GLN A 471 5.74 12.46 -4.20
CA GLN A 471 6.39 11.40 -4.98
C GLN A 471 7.04 10.35 -4.06
N ALA A 472 7.86 10.77 -3.09
CA ALA A 472 8.52 9.87 -2.13
C ALA A 472 7.57 9.07 -1.23
N VAL A 473 6.30 9.47 -1.11
CA VAL A 473 5.24 8.72 -0.39
C VAL A 473 4.47 7.76 -1.30
N ALA A 474 4.11 8.18 -2.51
CA ALA A 474 3.00 7.60 -3.26
C ALA A 474 3.23 7.36 -4.76
N ASP A 475 4.44 7.58 -5.28
CA ASP A 475 4.80 7.13 -6.63
C ASP A 475 4.79 5.58 -6.72
N GLU A 476 4.67 5.01 -7.93
CA GLU A 476 4.34 3.58 -8.17
C GLU A 476 5.25 2.62 -7.37
N GLN A 477 6.53 2.97 -7.21
CA GLN A 477 7.54 2.14 -6.55
C GLN A 477 7.87 2.59 -5.13
N ALA A 478 7.47 3.80 -4.71
CA ALA A 478 7.89 4.40 -3.44
C ALA A 478 7.55 3.54 -2.19
N PRO A 479 6.37 2.89 -2.08
CA PRO A 479 6.04 2.03 -0.93
C PRO A 479 6.92 0.78 -0.75
N THR A 480 7.76 0.44 -1.73
CA THR A 480 8.77 -0.64 -1.64
C THR A 480 10.05 -0.17 -0.95
N TYR A 481 10.40 1.12 -1.04
CA TYR A 481 11.64 1.70 -0.53
C TYR A 481 11.43 2.59 0.70
N ALA A 482 10.21 3.09 0.92
CA ALA A 482 9.88 3.99 2.02
C ALA A 482 8.58 3.62 2.77
N LEU A 483 8.57 3.91 4.08
CA LEU A 483 7.39 3.86 4.94
C LEU A 483 7.26 5.20 5.69
N TRP A 484 6.23 5.95 5.35
CA TRP A 484 5.90 7.21 6.01
C TRP A 484 4.81 6.98 7.06
N LEU A 485 5.14 7.26 8.32
CA LEU A 485 4.28 7.16 9.50
C LEU A 485 3.84 8.55 9.97
N THR A 486 2.83 8.65 10.84
CA THR A 486 2.43 9.93 11.45
C THR A 486 2.77 9.94 12.94
N ALA A 487 3.29 11.05 13.45
CA ALA A 487 3.72 11.15 14.87
C ALA A 487 2.57 10.95 15.87
N GLU A 488 1.35 11.27 15.46
CA GLU A 488 0.14 11.14 16.27
C GLU A 488 -0.52 9.76 16.14
N GLY A 489 -0.09 8.97 15.16
CA GLY A 489 -0.56 7.61 14.90
C GLY A 489 0.28 6.56 15.63
N GLY A 490 -0.35 5.42 15.96
CA GLY A 490 0.38 4.21 16.30
C GLY A 490 0.94 3.51 15.05
N ILE A 491 1.84 2.55 15.26
CA ILE A 491 2.30 1.66 14.19
C ILE A 491 1.09 0.91 13.57
N PRO A 492 0.90 0.91 12.24
CA PRO A 492 -0.18 0.16 11.61
C PRO A 492 -0.09 -1.33 11.92
N ALA A 493 -1.18 -1.92 12.40
CA ALA A 493 -1.24 -3.34 12.76
C ALA A 493 -1.05 -4.30 11.57
N ASP A 494 -1.07 -3.79 10.33
CA ASP A 494 -0.99 -4.56 9.09
C ASP A 494 0.32 -4.41 8.31
N LEU A 495 1.40 -3.91 8.95
CA LEU A 495 2.72 -3.85 8.31
C LEU A 495 3.23 -5.21 7.82
N GLU A 496 2.82 -6.31 8.43
CA GLU A 496 3.15 -7.68 7.96
C GLU A 496 2.60 -7.97 6.54
N TRP A 497 1.60 -7.21 6.07
CA TRP A 497 1.13 -7.23 4.68
C TRP A 497 1.91 -6.28 3.77
N GLN A 498 2.48 -5.19 4.27
CA GLN A 498 3.38 -4.33 3.46
C GLN A 498 4.69 -5.07 3.17
N PHE A 499 5.28 -5.69 4.19
CA PHE A 499 6.56 -6.40 4.06
C PHE A 499 6.42 -7.81 3.49
N GLY A 500 5.25 -8.45 3.63
CA GLY A 500 4.96 -9.78 3.12
C GLY A 500 5.42 -10.93 4.00
N PHE A 501 6.00 -10.62 5.16
CA PHE A 501 6.43 -11.58 6.19
C PHE A 501 5.99 -11.11 7.59
N ARG A 502 5.89 -12.06 8.52
CA ARG A 502 5.70 -11.80 9.96
C ARG A 502 6.95 -11.12 10.51
N ILE A 503 6.77 -9.95 11.13
CA ILE A 503 7.86 -9.16 11.70
C ILE A 503 8.33 -9.85 13.00
N PRO A 504 9.64 -9.90 13.31
CA PRO A 504 10.10 -10.40 14.60
C PRO A 504 9.45 -9.65 15.76
N LYS A 505 9.03 -10.37 16.79
CA LYS A 505 8.60 -9.79 18.06
C LYS A 505 9.79 -9.69 19.01
N ALA A 506 9.82 -8.64 19.83
CA ALA A 506 10.84 -8.50 20.87
C ALA A 506 10.82 -9.71 21.82
N LEU A 507 12.01 -10.12 22.30
CA LEU A 507 12.22 -11.23 23.22
C LEU A 507 11.60 -10.92 24.61
N GLY A 508 10.28 -11.06 24.69
CA GLY A 508 9.45 -10.78 25.86
C GLY A 508 7.95 -10.88 25.58
N GLU A 509 7.48 -10.43 24.40
CA GLU A 509 6.04 -10.39 24.07
C GLU A 509 5.38 -11.78 24.03
N SER A 510 6.14 -12.84 23.75
CA SER A 510 5.65 -14.21 23.62
C SER A 510 4.97 -14.77 24.87
N ARG A 511 5.07 -14.10 26.02
CA ARG A 511 4.36 -14.46 27.27
C ARG A 511 2.96 -13.83 27.38
N ILE A 512 2.75 -12.63 26.83
CA ILE A 512 1.55 -11.80 27.10
C ILE A 512 0.29 -12.35 26.40
N VAL A 513 0.44 -13.12 25.33
CA VAL A 513 -0.70 -13.72 24.60
C VAL A 513 -1.51 -14.72 25.44
N GLY A 514 -0.94 -15.24 26.54
CA GLY A 514 -1.67 -16.07 27.51
C GLY A 514 -2.65 -15.29 28.40
N ASP A 515 -2.44 -13.99 28.60
CA ASP A 515 -2.97 -13.27 29.76
C ASP A 515 -4.21 -12.40 29.50
N ARG A 516 -4.98 -12.72 28.45
CA ARG A 516 -6.26 -12.05 28.13
C ARG A 516 -7.36 -12.19 29.20
N LYS A 517 -7.11 -12.93 30.28
CA LYS A 517 -7.98 -12.95 31.48
C LYS A 517 -7.67 -11.83 32.46
N SER A 518 -6.47 -11.23 32.42
CA SER A 518 -6.09 -10.14 33.34
C SER A 518 -6.85 -8.83 33.08
N GLU A 519 -7.09 -8.49 31.81
CA GLU A 519 -7.82 -7.27 31.39
C GLU A 519 -9.29 -7.25 31.86
N GLU A 520 -9.88 -8.40 32.18
CA GLU A 520 -11.27 -8.53 32.61
C GLU A 520 -11.38 -8.39 34.13
N ASN A 521 -10.44 -8.97 34.89
CA ASN A 521 -10.32 -8.78 36.34
C ASN A 521 -9.94 -7.32 36.68
N GLN A 522 -8.99 -6.71 35.98
CA GLN A 522 -8.56 -5.32 36.25
C GLN A 522 -9.71 -4.30 36.10
N LYS A 523 -10.68 -4.56 35.20
CA LYS A 523 -11.89 -3.74 35.06
C LYS A 523 -12.86 -3.91 36.24
N GLN A 524 -12.93 -5.10 36.84
CA GLN A 524 -13.73 -5.33 38.05
C GLN A 524 -13.09 -4.67 39.28
N GLU A 525 -11.76 -4.74 39.42
CA GLU A 525 -11.01 -4.06 40.47
C GLU A 525 -11.22 -2.53 40.43
N ALA A 526 -11.08 -1.92 39.25
CA ALA A 526 -11.27 -0.47 39.08
C ALA A 526 -12.67 0.02 39.48
N VAL A 527 -13.72 -0.73 39.09
CA VAL A 527 -15.13 -0.42 39.47
C VAL A 527 -15.37 -0.60 40.98
N LYS A 528 -14.58 -1.44 41.66
CA LYS A 528 -14.62 -1.63 43.11
C LYS A 528 -13.99 -0.45 43.85
N VAL A 529 -12.81 0.00 43.40
CA VAL A 529 -12.10 1.17 43.95
C VAL A 529 -12.90 2.46 43.76
N GLU A 530 -13.51 2.68 42.59
CA GLU A 530 -14.32 3.89 42.35
C GLU A 530 -15.58 3.96 43.24
N LYS A 531 -16.13 2.80 43.65
CA LYS A 531 -17.23 2.74 44.64
C LYS A 531 -16.77 3.08 46.06
N GLN A 532 -15.58 2.65 46.47
CA GLN A 532 -15.03 3.00 47.80
C GLN A 532 -14.68 4.50 47.87
N ALA A 533 -14.03 5.05 46.84
CA ALA A 533 -13.69 6.47 46.76
C ALA A 533 -14.91 7.42 46.65
N LYS A 534 -16.11 6.88 46.39
CA LYS A 534 -17.39 7.62 46.46
C LYS A 534 -18.07 7.51 47.83
N ALA A 535 -17.74 6.53 48.66
CA ALA A 535 -18.24 6.42 50.03
C ALA A 535 -17.50 7.40 50.96
N GLU A 536 -16.16 7.40 50.95
CA GLU A 536 -15.35 8.30 51.79
C GLU A 536 -15.54 9.80 51.50
N ARG A 537 -16.13 10.14 50.35
CA ARG A 537 -16.39 11.52 49.93
C ARG A 537 -17.69 12.12 50.47
N ALA A 538 -18.51 11.35 51.20
CA ALA A 538 -19.74 11.83 51.83
C ALA A 538 -19.51 12.44 53.22
N ASP A 539 -18.48 12.00 53.95
CA ASP A 539 -18.36 12.18 55.41
C ASP A 539 -17.53 13.40 55.87
N LYS A 540 -17.19 14.34 54.98
CA LYS A 540 -16.43 15.56 55.36
C LYS A 540 -17.01 16.82 54.73
N PHE A 541 -18.02 17.37 55.41
CA PHE A 541 -18.63 18.64 55.05
C PHE A 541 -18.98 19.49 56.30
N ASP A 542 -17.96 20.05 56.96
CA ASP A 542 -18.16 21.25 57.79
C ASP A 542 -16.86 22.05 58.04
N THR A 543 -17.02 23.30 58.50
CA THR A 543 -16.05 24.34 58.90
C THR A 543 -15.72 25.39 57.82
N ASP A 544 -16.20 26.62 58.04
CA ASP A 544 -15.93 27.85 57.26
C ASP A 544 -14.61 28.52 57.67
N THR A 545 -13.84 29.05 56.71
CA THR A 545 -13.04 30.27 56.95
C THR A 545 -12.83 31.08 55.67
N ARG A 546 -12.74 32.40 55.80
CA ARG A 546 -12.96 33.41 54.74
C ARG A 546 -11.74 33.73 53.87
N LEU A 547 -12.03 33.96 52.58
CA LEU A 547 -11.46 34.96 51.65
C LEU A 547 -10.04 35.51 51.90
N GLY A 548 -9.11 35.15 51.01
CA GLY A 548 -7.89 35.90 50.70
C GLY A 548 -7.71 36.11 49.19
N LYS A 549 -7.23 37.28 48.75
CA LYS A 549 -6.98 37.59 47.32
C LYS A 549 -5.72 36.88 46.81
N PRO A 550 -5.74 36.21 45.64
CA PRO A 550 -4.53 35.86 44.91
C PRO A 550 -3.91 37.11 44.25
N GLN A 551 -2.63 37.36 44.50
CA GLN A 551 -1.80 38.21 43.63
C GLN A 551 -1.24 37.39 42.45
N PRO A 552 -0.93 38.01 41.30
CA PRO A 552 -0.35 37.30 40.16
C PRO A 552 1.12 36.95 40.44
N GLN A 553 1.47 35.67 40.41
CA GLN A 553 2.87 35.26 40.43
C GLN A 553 3.56 35.69 39.12
N GLN A 554 4.72 36.32 39.24
CA GLN A 554 5.52 36.76 38.11
C GLN A 554 6.23 35.57 37.43
N HIS A 555 6.58 35.76 36.15
CA HIS A 555 7.60 34.94 35.51
C HIS A 555 8.93 35.12 36.25
N ASP A 556 9.45 34.04 36.84
CA ASP A 556 10.84 34.00 37.29
C ASP A 556 11.71 33.24 36.28
N THR A 557 12.90 33.75 36.01
CA THR A 557 13.77 33.26 34.92
C THR A 557 14.97 32.52 35.50
N SER A 558 14.73 31.29 35.97
CA SER A 558 15.79 30.41 36.46
C SER A 558 16.54 29.75 35.30
N GLN A 559 17.87 29.87 35.32
CA GLN A 559 18.76 29.34 34.29
C GLN A 559 18.74 27.80 34.25
N GLU A 560 18.85 27.23 33.04
CA GLU A 560 18.81 25.78 32.85
C GLU A 560 20.07 25.11 33.44
N LYS A 561 19.93 24.54 34.65
CA LYS A 561 20.72 23.36 35.00
C LYS A 561 20.34 22.25 34.02
N GLY A 562 21.28 21.82 33.19
CA GLY A 562 21.03 20.94 32.05
C GLY A 562 20.31 19.65 32.46
N ALA A 563 19.03 19.53 32.09
CA ALA A 563 18.19 18.41 32.46
C ALA A 563 18.77 17.08 31.97
N THR A 564 18.67 16.05 32.80
CA THR A 564 19.17 14.71 32.48
C THR A 564 18.48 14.16 31.22
N PRO A 565 19.11 13.21 30.50
CA PRO A 565 18.48 12.60 29.31
C PRO A 565 17.11 11.98 29.62
N GLN A 566 16.90 11.44 30.83
CA GLN A 566 15.64 10.86 31.27
C GLN A 566 14.55 11.92 31.51
N GLU A 567 14.88 13.02 32.21
CA GLU A 567 13.93 14.13 32.41
C GLU A 567 13.50 14.76 31.07
N ARG A 568 14.43 14.88 30.11
CA ARG A 568 14.13 15.33 28.75
C ARG A 568 13.18 14.38 28.02
N GLN A 569 13.41 13.07 28.07
CA GLN A 569 12.50 12.07 27.49
C GLN A 569 11.10 12.10 28.14
N ILE A 570 11.02 12.22 29.47
CA ILE A 570 9.74 12.32 30.19
C ILE A 570 8.97 13.59 29.75
N ARG A 571 9.67 14.72 29.63
CA ARG A 571 9.08 15.99 29.15
C ARG A 571 8.64 15.90 27.69
N GLU A 572 9.47 15.36 26.80
CA GLU A 572 9.13 15.20 25.37
C GLU A 572 7.89 14.30 25.21
N ARG A 573 7.84 13.17 25.93
CA ARG A 573 6.68 12.25 25.91
C ARG A 573 5.41 12.92 26.42
N ALA A 574 5.48 13.73 27.48
CA ALA A 574 4.34 14.49 27.99
C ALA A 574 3.83 15.52 26.97
N LEU A 575 4.73 16.26 26.32
CA LEU A 575 4.42 17.22 25.26
C LEU A 575 3.79 16.54 24.03
N LEU A 576 4.33 15.39 23.61
CA LEU A 576 3.80 14.58 22.50
C LEU A 576 2.37 14.09 22.79
N GLU A 577 2.11 13.58 24.00
CA GLU A 577 0.77 13.14 24.40
C GLU A 577 -0.22 14.30 24.61
N HIS A 578 0.25 15.51 24.93
CA HIS A 578 -0.60 16.72 24.88
C HIS A 578 -0.90 17.11 23.43
N ALA A 579 0.10 17.13 22.54
CA ALA A 579 -0.09 17.50 21.14
C ALA A 579 -1.09 16.57 20.43
N LYS A 580 -0.97 15.25 20.61
CA LYS A 580 -1.91 14.24 20.10
C LYS A 580 -3.36 14.57 20.47
N LYS A 581 -3.61 14.94 21.73
CA LYS A 581 -4.96 15.32 22.21
C LYS A 581 -5.51 16.53 21.47
N VAL A 582 -4.69 17.58 21.25
CA VAL A 582 -5.11 18.83 20.56
C VAL A 582 -5.31 18.62 19.05
N VAL A 583 -4.50 17.79 18.40
CA VAL A 583 -4.65 17.44 16.98
C VAL A 583 -5.92 16.64 16.71
N VAL A 584 -6.29 15.71 17.61
CA VAL A 584 -7.54 14.94 17.53
C VAL A 584 -8.77 15.78 17.95
N PHE A 585 -8.60 16.90 18.64
CA PHE A 585 -9.71 17.69 19.18
C PHE A 585 -10.46 18.48 18.10
N LYS A 586 -11.79 18.26 18.03
CA LYS A 586 -12.68 18.87 17.02
C LYS A 586 -13.57 20.00 17.54
N LYS A 587 -13.72 20.21 18.85
CA LYS A 587 -14.52 21.33 19.39
C LYS A 587 -13.70 22.62 19.37
N SER A 588 -14.27 23.74 18.92
CA SER A 588 -13.61 25.05 18.88
C SER A 588 -13.17 25.51 20.28
N THR A 589 -11.87 25.43 20.58
CA THR A 589 -11.21 26.07 21.73
C THR A 589 -10.20 27.11 21.26
N VAL A 590 -9.57 27.82 22.21
CA VAL A 590 -8.42 28.69 21.92
C VAL A 590 -7.29 27.86 21.27
N GLU A 591 -7.02 26.67 21.78
CA GLU A 591 -5.98 25.76 21.26
C GLU A 591 -6.28 25.31 19.82
N THR A 592 -7.52 24.93 19.48
CA THR A 592 -7.81 24.55 18.08
C THR A 592 -7.73 25.73 17.10
N ARG A 593 -7.97 26.97 17.57
CA ARG A 593 -7.79 28.19 16.75
C ARG A 593 -6.31 28.52 16.55
N LEU A 594 -5.48 28.33 17.58
CA LEU A 594 -4.02 28.45 17.48
C LEU A 594 -3.44 27.36 16.57
N ARG A 595 -3.94 26.12 16.67
CA ARG A 595 -3.64 25.01 15.76
C ARG A 595 -3.96 25.38 14.30
N ALA A 596 -5.17 25.84 14.01
CA ALA A 596 -5.55 26.27 12.66
C ALA A 596 -4.70 27.46 12.15
N SER A 597 -4.31 28.37 13.03
CA SER A 597 -3.40 29.49 12.68
C SER A 597 -1.99 29.00 12.30
N LEU A 598 -1.52 27.93 12.94
CA LEU A 598 -0.22 27.31 12.68
C LEU A 598 -0.24 26.39 11.44
N GLU A 599 -1.37 25.73 11.16
CA GLU A 599 -1.63 25.01 9.90
C GLU A 599 -1.59 25.99 8.71
N ALA A 600 -2.27 27.14 8.84
CA ALA A 600 -2.25 28.21 7.82
C ALA A 600 -0.87 28.87 7.63
N TRP A 601 0.01 28.81 8.64
CA TRP A 601 1.41 29.23 8.51
C TRP A 601 2.27 28.19 7.78
N ASN A 602 2.05 26.91 8.08
CA ASN A 602 2.80 25.76 7.58
C ASN A 602 1.96 24.92 6.61
N LEU A 603 1.49 25.54 5.51
CA LEU A 603 0.59 24.91 4.55
C LEU A 603 1.17 23.62 3.94
N ALA A 604 2.49 23.58 3.71
CA ALA A 604 3.12 22.43 3.07
C ALA A 604 3.35 21.28 4.06
N ASP A 605 3.77 21.56 5.30
CA ASP A 605 3.86 20.51 6.34
C ASP A 605 2.48 19.96 6.72
N THR A 606 1.45 20.81 6.75
CA THR A 606 0.05 20.39 6.95
C THR A 606 -0.42 19.45 5.84
N GLU A 607 -0.13 19.80 4.58
CA GLU A 607 -0.44 18.98 3.42
C GLU A 607 0.37 17.67 3.41
N ALA A 608 1.66 17.68 3.81
CA ALA A 608 2.49 16.49 3.93
C ALA A 608 1.90 15.48 4.93
N TRP A 609 1.56 15.97 6.13
CA TRP A 609 0.90 15.18 7.17
C TRP A 609 -0.43 14.60 6.69
N LYS A 610 -1.31 15.45 6.13
CA LYS A 610 -2.62 15.04 5.60
C LYS A 610 -2.48 13.97 4.51
N PHE A 611 -1.56 14.18 3.56
CA PHE A 611 -1.31 13.27 2.44
C PHE A 611 -0.79 11.91 2.92
N ALA A 612 0.26 11.88 3.75
CA ALA A 612 0.82 10.64 4.29
C ALA A 612 -0.21 9.86 5.12
N ARG A 613 -0.97 10.56 5.99
CA ARG A 613 -2.02 9.96 6.82
C ARG A 613 -3.14 9.34 5.98
N ALA A 614 -3.61 10.04 4.93
CA ALA A 614 -4.63 9.54 4.02
C ALA A 614 -4.13 8.36 3.17
N PHE A 615 -2.86 8.38 2.72
CA PHE A 615 -2.25 7.29 1.96
C PHE A 615 -2.15 6.00 2.80
N LEU A 616 -1.69 6.08 4.06
CA LEU A 616 -1.71 4.96 5.00
C LEU A 616 -3.13 4.43 5.24
N ALA A 617 -4.09 5.33 5.52
CA ALA A 617 -5.47 4.96 5.78
C ALA A 617 -6.10 4.24 4.58
N ARG A 618 -5.84 4.71 3.36
CA ARG A 618 -6.30 4.05 2.12
C ARG A 618 -5.69 2.66 1.93
N ARG A 619 -4.40 2.48 2.22
CA ARG A 619 -3.72 1.17 2.14
C ARG A 619 -4.35 0.15 3.10
N GLY A 620 -4.56 0.55 4.37
CA GLY A 620 -5.24 -0.30 5.35
C GLY A 620 -6.68 -0.63 4.94
N ARG A 621 -7.40 0.36 4.39
CA ARG A 621 -8.75 0.18 3.86
C ARG A 621 -8.81 -0.80 2.68
N GLU A 622 -7.89 -0.71 1.72
CA GLU A 622 -7.79 -1.64 0.59
C GLU A 622 -7.66 -3.10 1.08
N ARG A 623 -6.73 -3.34 2.01
CA ARG A 623 -6.47 -4.66 2.58
C ARG A 623 -7.68 -5.20 3.34
N ILE A 624 -8.37 -4.37 4.14
CA ILE A 624 -9.59 -4.77 4.85
C ILE A 624 -10.75 -5.06 3.89
N GLU A 625 -10.88 -4.29 2.81
CA GLU A 625 -11.95 -4.47 1.82
C GLU A 625 -11.74 -5.74 0.97
N TRP A 626 -10.49 -6.07 0.63
CA TRP A 626 -10.13 -7.38 0.06
C TRP A 626 -10.33 -8.53 1.07
N GLU A 627 -9.85 -8.41 2.32
CA GLU A 627 -10.00 -9.48 3.32
C GLU A 627 -11.48 -9.84 3.59
N LYS A 628 -12.38 -8.86 3.54
CA LYS A 628 -13.84 -9.05 3.64
C LYS A 628 -14.46 -9.74 2.41
N GLN A 629 -13.87 -9.59 1.23
CA GLN A 629 -14.27 -10.34 0.03
C GLN A 629 -13.73 -11.78 0.11
N GLU A 630 -12.47 -11.90 0.50
CA GLU A 630 -11.70 -13.15 0.54
C GLU A 630 -12.16 -14.10 1.66
N SER A 631 -12.68 -13.59 2.78
CA SER A 631 -13.19 -14.40 3.90
C SER A 631 -14.39 -15.28 3.55
N LYS A 632 -14.90 -15.20 2.31
CA LYS A 632 -15.98 -16.04 1.78
C LYS A 632 -15.49 -17.38 1.21
N TYR A 633 -14.22 -17.48 0.83
CA TYR A 633 -13.64 -18.68 0.20
C TYR A 633 -12.95 -19.59 1.24
N SER A 634 -12.84 -20.89 0.92
CA SER A 634 -12.13 -21.94 1.70
C SER A 634 -12.30 -21.84 3.22
N GLY A 635 -13.54 -21.65 3.68
CA GLY A 635 -13.89 -21.57 5.11
C GLY A 635 -13.22 -20.45 5.92
N GLY A 636 -12.64 -19.44 5.27
CA GLY A 636 -11.83 -18.42 5.93
C GLY A 636 -10.44 -18.91 6.37
N SER A 637 -9.97 -20.02 5.80
CA SER A 637 -8.58 -20.49 5.92
C SER A 637 -7.60 -19.40 5.47
N GLY A 638 -6.45 -19.29 6.12
CA GLY A 638 -5.44 -18.26 5.83
C GLY A 638 -5.80 -16.82 6.22
N SER A 639 -6.81 -16.59 7.06
CA SER A 639 -7.18 -15.23 7.54
C SER A 639 -6.40 -14.84 8.81
N GLU A 640 -6.31 -13.54 9.11
CA GLU A 640 -5.55 -13.05 10.29
C GLU A 640 -6.13 -13.55 11.63
N LYS A 641 -7.45 -13.78 11.66
CA LYS A 641 -8.17 -14.28 12.83
C LYS A 641 -8.03 -15.80 12.99
N GLY A 642 -7.32 -16.46 12.08
CA GLY A 642 -7.25 -17.91 11.93
C GLY A 642 -8.59 -18.50 11.47
N ARG A 643 -8.67 -19.83 11.43
CA ARG A 643 -9.93 -20.51 11.11
C ARG A 643 -11.00 -20.14 12.13
N ASN A 644 -12.19 -19.82 11.61
CA ASN A 644 -13.29 -19.28 12.40
C ASN A 644 -13.76 -20.25 13.51
N ALA A 645 -14.48 -19.74 14.51
CA ALA A 645 -14.93 -20.53 15.66
C ALA A 645 -15.90 -21.66 15.26
N TRP A 646 -16.73 -21.44 14.23
CA TRP A 646 -17.69 -22.40 13.71
C TRP A 646 -17.01 -23.63 13.10
N ASN A 647 -16.04 -23.43 12.21
CA ASN A 647 -15.30 -24.51 11.55
C ASN A 647 -14.46 -25.32 12.56
N ARG A 648 -13.94 -24.66 13.61
CA ARG A 648 -13.25 -25.32 14.73
C ARG A 648 -14.20 -26.13 15.64
N TRP A 649 -15.50 -25.85 15.63
CA TRP A 649 -16.56 -26.59 16.34
C TRP A 649 -17.16 -27.71 15.47
N THR A 650 -17.26 -27.52 14.15
CA THR A 650 -17.62 -28.63 13.24
C THR A 650 -16.52 -29.70 13.23
N ASP A 651 -15.24 -29.29 13.28
CA ASP A 651 -14.11 -30.24 13.44
C ASP A 651 -14.21 -31.04 14.76
N SER A 652 -14.59 -30.41 15.90
CA SER A 652 -14.73 -31.14 17.17
C SER A 652 -15.92 -32.09 17.14
N LYS A 653 -17.07 -31.69 16.59
CA LYS A 653 -18.22 -32.59 16.40
C LYS A 653 -17.94 -33.75 15.45
N GLN A 654 -17.10 -33.57 14.42
CA GLN A 654 -16.64 -34.67 13.59
C GLN A 654 -15.73 -35.65 14.37
N ARG A 655 -14.82 -35.12 15.21
CA ARG A 655 -13.96 -35.93 16.10
C ARG A 655 -14.73 -36.66 17.20
N GLU A 656 -15.81 -36.07 17.71
CA GLU A 656 -16.72 -36.68 18.69
C GLU A 656 -17.54 -37.82 18.05
N ARG A 657 -18.18 -37.58 16.91
CA ARG A 657 -18.92 -38.62 16.18
C ARG A 657 -18.03 -39.79 15.77
N GLY A 658 -16.82 -39.50 15.27
CA GLY A 658 -15.82 -40.53 14.94
C GLY A 658 -15.23 -41.29 16.13
N ARG A 659 -15.61 -40.94 17.37
CA ARG A 659 -15.32 -41.70 18.61
C ARG A 659 -16.54 -42.44 19.15
N GLN A 660 -17.74 -42.18 18.61
CA GLN A 660 -18.98 -42.88 18.93
C GLN A 660 -19.35 -43.94 17.88
N SER A 661 -18.49 -44.10 16.86
CA SER A 661 -18.63 -45.07 15.75
C SER A 661 -17.44 -46.04 15.68
N VAL A 662 -16.91 -46.40 16.85
CA VAL A 662 -15.77 -47.32 17.08
C VAL A 662 -16.11 -48.16 18.31
#